data_AF-B0MZA5-F1
#
_entry.id   AF-B0MZA5-F1
#
_cell.length_a   1.000
_cell.length_b   1.000
_cell.length_c   1.000
_cell.angle_alpha   90.00
_cell.angle_beta   90.00
_cell.angle_gamma   90.00
#
_symmetry.space_group_name_H-M   'P 1'
#
loop_
_entity.id
_entity.type
_entity.pdbx_description
1 polymer ?
#
loop_
_entity_poly.entity_id
_entity_poly.type
_entity_poly.pdbx_seq_one_letter_code
_entity_poly.pdbx_strand_id
1 'polypeptide(L)'
;MRPTQYEAALAAMTAWLSHPQELGHEPAEIECTGTFVLHDMTYYIFKYKDTKDSEWLLGVNGGYEGDSLSDCGHTFSEMEPYDEKTAVKDATALVEMVRSYWMEQAKQAEEREKKTGTFVGFALLSDNSWDKEKYIRDLKEQWDITAEEKSDEERNPESLVFDVGDMMAAVSLMPAPVPNGEAEECAKNNYMWPEAEKTAKEHKAHIMVAVIGKEESLIERGKLYVKLLSVCCHQKNITGIYTSGVVFQPRFYEGFSGMMKEDSLPIYNWIWFGLYRTEKGISGYTYGMECFGKDEMEVLDVDADPSKVRDFLASMAGYVLEYDAVLNDGETIGFSAVDKHRITRGQGVALPDKVTLKISYGSEDDADGGPDFPDDTDEVMDDAEGHLEKFKEKDLPLDTITAYNHLAIYLRWCMVNDLMRDDFLEQFGDLVARIKSGSADDDLRVFIKDNLNGQLTRFLFNKQGRAFADYYYGSYYGANETPFYPGDIDNHALDYFGPERYHSDEFKEEAYLFVPYDEDYYQAMSQRIDRRFANWQGLHIDKDTVEPDELARAFMDYLDCECTYFPSMSDDDPIMSAYTYAQRLGVREGFIPVLVNVDEGLWENIIGNSDPDSESSDDYTFNREKVNEFRRRLLEAPVMDGKSILDKLTGQDNDDIDEEPEGGFDNNRYSSYWNTDTNMTHPLILARIPVTEPWKIFAYLPFGNWNDCPANPELMAISKYWYEEYGAVPGTFTSDQLEYELPAPVPEDRAMEAAIQQYAFCPDMDQSCDGIGSLADTLRQSRIWYFWWD
;
A
#
# COMPACT_ATOMS: atom_id res chain seq x y z
N MET A 1 -2.68 -22.39 -59.67
CA MET A 1 -3.11 -21.41 -58.64
C MET A 1 -4.36 -20.71 -59.13
N ARG A 2 -5.35 -20.51 -58.24
CA ARG A 2 -6.57 -19.74 -58.54
C ARG A 2 -6.26 -18.26 -58.25
N PRO A 3 -6.41 -17.33 -59.21
CA PRO A 3 -5.88 -15.95 -59.07
C PRO A 3 -6.40 -15.20 -57.84
N THR A 4 -7.69 -15.29 -57.53
CA THR A 4 -8.32 -14.57 -56.42
C THR A 4 -7.99 -15.12 -55.04
N GLN A 5 -7.82 -16.43 -54.90
CA GLN A 5 -7.45 -17.07 -53.63
C GLN A 5 -5.96 -16.90 -53.34
N TYR A 6 -5.13 -16.85 -54.37
CA TYR A 6 -3.72 -16.49 -54.25
C TYR A 6 -3.54 -15.04 -53.73
N GLU A 7 -4.29 -14.08 -54.27
CA GLU A 7 -4.25 -12.69 -53.80
C GLU A 7 -4.66 -12.57 -52.32
N ALA A 8 -5.69 -13.31 -51.91
CA ALA A 8 -6.10 -13.39 -50.51
C ALA A 8 -4.99 -13.99 -49.61
N ALA A 9 -4.39 -15.10 -50.04
CA ALA A 9 -3.31 -15.75 -49.31
C ALA A 9 -2.05 -14.88 -49.18
N LEU A 10 -1.70 -14.16 -50.24
CA LEU A 10 -0.58 -13.23 -50.24
C LEU A 10 -0.84 -12.05 -49.30
N ALA A 11 -2.04 -11.48 -49.34
CA ALA A 11 -2.43 -10.38 -48.45
C ALA A 11 -2.41 -10.82 -46.98
N ALA A 12 -2.96 -12.00 -46.66
CA ALA A 12 -2.96 -12.55 -45.31
C ALA A 12 -1.54 -12.82 -44.78
N MET A 13 -0.68 -13.45 -45.60
CA MET A 13 0.72 -13.70 -45.22
C MET A 13 1.49 -12.39 -45.02
N THR A 14 1.29 -11.41 -45.88
CA THR A 14 1.97 -10.10 -45.77
C THR A 14 1.51 -9.36 -44.52
N ALA A 15 0.21 -9.33 -44.25
CA ALA A 15 -0.35 -8.70 -43.05
C ALA A 15 0.14 -9.37 -41.77
N TRP A 16 0.21 -10.70 -41.75
CA TRP A 16 0.74 -11.46 -40.61
C TRP A 16 2.21 -11.14 -40.36
N LEU A 17 3.06 -11.20 -41.41
CA LEU A 17 4.49 -10.86 -41.29
C LEU A 17 4.74 -9.41 -40.85
N SER A 18 3.85 -8.49 -41.22
CA SER A 18 3.97 -7.06 -40.88
C SER A 18 3.58 -6.74 -39.44
N HIS A 19 3.08 -7.71 -38.69
CA HIS A 19 2.69 -7.52 -37.29
C HIS A 19 3.92 -7.18 -36.43
N PRO A 20 3.83 -6.27 -35.43
CA PRO A 20 4.93 -5.87 -34.56
C PRO A 20 5.68 -7.01 -33.85
N GLN A 21 5.01 -8.14 -33.64
CA GLN A 21 5.59 -9.34 -33.00
C GLN A 21 6.27 -10.31 -33.99
N GLU A 22 6.16 -10.05 -35.30
CA GLU A 22 6.79 -10.85 -36.35
C GLU A 22 8.00 -10.09 -36.94
N LEU A 23 7.87 -9.43 -38.10
CA LEU A 23 8.91 -8.55 -38.65
C LEU A 23 8.72 -7.08 -38.20
N GLY A 24 7.51 -6.71 -37.78
CA GLY A 24 7.15 -5.32 -37.46
C GLY A 24 7.10 -4.36 -38.66
N HIS A 25 7.31 -4.88 -39.88
CA HIS A 25 7.16 -4.16 -41.14
C HIS A 25 6.87 -5.13 -42.30
N GLU A 26 6.45 -4.60 -43.44
CA GLU A 26 6.25 -5.44 -44.64
C GLU A 26 7.57 -6.12 -45.07
N PRO A 27 7.52 -7.40 -45.49
CA PRO A 27 8.71 -8.10 -45.98
C PRO A 27 9.26 -7.41 -47.23
N ALA A 28 10.59 -7.29 -47.32
CA ALA A 28 11.26 -6.65 -48.45
C ALA A 28 10.99 -7.36 -49.80
N GLU A 29 10.82 -8.68 -49.78
CA GLU A 29 10.40 -9.50 -50.92
C GLU A 29 9.52 -10.66 -50.44
N ILE A 30 8.47 -11.02 -51.18
CA ILE A 30 7.63 -12.19 -50.89
C ILE A 30 7.13 -12.82 -52.20
N GLU A 31 7.21 -14.16 -52.30
CA GLU A 31 6.82 -14.92 -53.48
C GLU A 31 6.15 -16.24 -53.08
N CYS A 32 5.02 -16.60 -53.73
CA CYS A 32 4.44 -17.92 -53.56
C CYS A 32 5.14 -18.93 -54.46
N THR A 33 5.69 -19.98 -53.84
CA THR A 33 6.51 -21.00 -54.53
C THR A 33 5.72 -22.23 -54.93
N GLY A 34 4.53 -22.44 -54.35
CA GLY A 34 3.70 -23.59 -54.66
C GLY A 34 2.47 -23.69 -53.77
N THR A 35 1.69 -24.76 -54.00
CA THR A 35 0.52 -25.10 -53.20
C THR A 35 0.53 -26.59 -52.88
N PHE A 36 -0.02 -26.97 -51.74
CA PHE A 36 -0.25 -28.36 -51.38
C PHE A 36 -1.65 -28.54 -50.76
N VAL A 37 -2.12 -29.79 -50.69
CA VAL A 37 -3.41 -30.14 -50.10
C VAL A 37 -3.16 -31.02 -48.89
N LEU A 38 -3.76 -30.65 -47.76
CA LEU A 38 -3.67 -31.37 -46.49
C LEU A 38 -5.02 -31.29 -45.78
N HIS A 39 -5.54 -32.42 -45.28
CA HIS A 39 -6.88 -32.53 -44.65
C HIS A 39 -7.99 -31.88 -45.50
N ASP A 40 -8.02 -32.18 -46.81
CA ASP A 40 -8.97 -31.64 -47.79
C ASP A 40 -8.98 -30.11 -47.98
N MET A 41 -8.01 -29.41 -47.39
CA MET A 41 -7.83 -27.96 -47.51
C MET A 41 -6.61 -27.61 -48.37
N THR A 42 -6.70 -26.48 -49.08
CA THR A 42 -5.60 -25.95 -49.89
C THR A 42 -4.71 -25.03 -49.06
N TYR A 43 -3.39 -25.15 -49.24
CA TYR A 43 -2.37 -24.31 -48.62
C TYR A 43 -1.42 -23.72 -49.67
N TYR A 44 -0.94 -22.51 -49.41
CA TYR A 44 0.01 -21.74 -50.21
C TYR A 44 1.33 -21.63 -49.47
N ILE A 45 2.42 -21.96 -50.17
CA ILE A 45 3.79 -21.87 -49.64
C ILE A 45 4.38 -20.56 -50.13
N PHE A 46 4.86 -19.75 -49.21
CA PHE A 46 5.56 -18.51 -49.47
C PHE A 46 7.04 -18.66 -49.12
N LYS A 47 7.89 -17.99 -49.90
CA LYS A 47 9.21 -17.59 -49.45
C LYS A 47 9.21 -16.07 -49.32
N TYR A 48 9.86 -15.54 -48.31
CA TYR A 48 9.97 -14.09 -48.12
C TYR A 48 11.34 -13.70 -47.57
N LYS A 49 11.65 -12.42 -47.63
CA LYS A 49 12.84 -11.80 -47.04
C LYS A 49 12.41 -10.71 -46.08
N ASP A 50 13.03 -10.69 -44.91
CA ASP A 50 12.91 -9.61 -43.95
C ASP A 50 13.49 -8.31 -44.54
N THR A 51 14.78 -8.33 -44.90
CA THR A 51 15.48 -7.22 -45.57
C THR A 51 16.04 -7.66 -46.94
N LYS A 52 16.38 -6.72 -47.82
CA LYS A 52 16.85 -7.06 -49.20
C LYS A 52 18.06 -8.00 -49.22
N ASP A 53 18.89 -7.93 -48.18
CA ASP A 53 20.12 -8.70 -48.02
C ASP A 53 19.93 -9.97 -47.16
N SER A 54 18.73 -10.23 -46.62
CA SER A 54 18.45 -11.43 -45.82
C SER A 54 18.33 -12.69 -46.69
N GLU A 55 18.44 -13.85 -46.03
CA GLU A 55 18.10 -15.12 -46.66
C GLU A 55 16.58 -15.24 -46.89
N TRP A 56 16.21 -16.18 -47.77
CA TRP A 56 14.80 -16.48 -48.01
C TRP A 56 14.29 -17.36 -46.88
N LEU A 57 13.17 -16.99 -46.26
CA LEU A 57 12.51 -17.70 -45.16
C LEU A 57 11.21 -18.33 -45.62
N LEU A 58 10.80 -19.43 -45.00
CA LEU A 58 9.61 -20.20 -45.34
C LEU A 58 8.37 -19.68 -44.61
N GLY A 59 7.29 -19.38 -45.34
CA GLY A 59 5.99 -19.05 -44.79
C GLY A 59 4.87 -19.92 -45.36
N VAL A 60 3.81 -20.13 -44.60
CA VAL A 60 2.63 -20.89 -45.05
C VAL A 60 1.37 -20.13 -44.70
N ASN A 61 0.47 -20.00 -45.68
CA ASN A 61 -0.90 -19.55 -45.45
C ASN A 61 -1.87 -20.57 -46.06
N GLY A 62 -2.88 -20.98 -45.32
CA GLY A 62 -3.89 -21.88 -45.87
C GLY A 62 -4.94 -22.35 -44.91
N GLY A 63 -5.62 -23.44 -45.29
CA GLY A 63 -6.89 -23.83 -44.68
C GLY A 63 -8.09 -23.41 -45.53
N TYR A 64 -7.93 -23.33 -46.85
CA TYR A 64 -9.03 -22.97 -47.72
C TYR A 64 -9.82 -24.20 -48.17
N GLU A 65 -11.11 -24.22 -47.83
CA GLU A 65 -12.06 -25.20 -48.37
C GLU A 65 -12.62 -24.75 -49.74
N GLY A 66 -12.53 -25.61 -50.75
CA GLY A 66 -13.13 -25.34 -52.07
C GLY A 66 -12.61 -24.04 -52.70
N ASP A 67 -13.52 -23.13 -53.06
CA ASP A 67 -13.24 -21.79 -53.62
C ASP A 67 -13.32 -20.67 -52.56
N SER A 68 -13.32 -21.01 -51.26
CA SER A 68 -13.36 -20.02 -50.17
C SER A 68 -12.15 -19.07 -50.25
N LEU A 69 -12.39 -17.78 -49.98
CA LEU A 69 -11.35 -16.76 -49.79
C LEU A 69 -11.02 -16.53 -48.32
N SER A 70 -11.75 -17.16 -47.40
CA SER A 70 -11.43 -17.19 -45.98
C SER A 70 -10.64 -18.46 -45.70
N ASP A 71 -9.44 -18.31 -45.15
CA ASP A 71 -8.71 -19.41 -44.56
C ASP A 71 -9.20 -19.70 -43.12
N CYS A 72 -8.88 -20.88 -42.60
CA CYS A 72 -9.23 -21.30 -41.25
C CYS A 72 -8.18 -20.90 -40.19
N GLY A 73 -7.40 -19.84 -40.42
CA GLY A 73 -6.45 -19.31 -39.45
C GLY A 73 -5.06 -19.97 -39.47
N HIS A 74 -4.65 -20.62 -40.56
CA HIS A 74 -3.32 -21.24 -40.67
C HIS A 74 -2.35 -20.35 -41.46
N THR A 75 -2.05 -19.16 -40.95
CA THR A 75 -0.99 -18.28 -41.46
C THR A 75 0.17 -18.26 -40.46
N PHE A 76 1.35 -18.74 -40.85
CA PHE A 76 2.45 -18.93 -39.92
C PHE A 76 3.83 -19.05 -40.61
N SER A 77 4.88 -18.70 -39.89
CA SER A 77 6.29 -18.95 -40.23
C SER A 77 7.13 -19.12 -38.96
N GLU A 78 8.06 -20.08 -38.94
CA GLU A 78 9.08 -20.19 -37.87
C GLU A 78 10.34 -19.35 -38.17
N MET A 79 10.31 -18.51 -39.21
CA MET A 79 11.48 -17.74 -39.67
C MET A 79 12.67 -18.65 -40.06
N GLU A 80 12.39 -19.90 -40.46
CA GLU A 80 13.40 -20.85 -40.89
C GLU A 80 13.77 -20.68 -42.37
N PRO A 81 15.03 -20.96 -42.78
CA PRO A 81 15.46 -20.82 -44.16
C PRO A 81 14.64 -21.68 -45.13
N TYR A 82 14.26 -21.08 -46.26
CA TYR A 82 13.55 -21.75 -47.34
C TYR A 82 14.49 -22.65 -48.16
N ASP A 83 14.20 -23.96 -48.20
CA ASP A 83 14.80 -24.90 -49.16
C ASP A 83 13.75 -25.44 -50.14
N GLU A 84 13.96 -25.19 -51.43
CA GLU A 84 13.09 -25.62 -52.53
C GLU A 84 12.84 -27.14 -52.55
N LYS A 85 13.82 -27.95 -52.09
CA LYS A 85 13.72 -29.42 -52.10
C LYS A 85 12.81 -29.96 -51.01
N THR A 86 12.65 -29.23 -49.90
CA THR A 86 11.89 -29.68 -48.72
C THR A 86 10.68 -28.80 -48.43
N ALA A 87 10.49 -27.69 -49.15
CA ALA A 87 9.42 -26.72 -48.97
C ALA A 87 8.03 -27.31 -48.68
N VAL A 88 7.58 -28.32 -49.43
CA VAL A 88 6.27 -28.96 -49.20
C VAL A 88 6.24 -29.74 -47.88
N LYS A 89 7.32 -30.47 -47.58
CA LYS A 89 7.44 -31.28 -46.35
C LYS A 89 7.49 -30.37 -45.12
N ASP A 90 8.29 -29.31 -45.18
CA ASP A 90 8.48 -28.40 -44.07
C ASP A 90 7.22 -27.56 -43.84
N ALA A 91 6.58 -27.09 -44.92
CA ALA A 91 5.28 -26.43 -44.84
C ALA A 91 4.18 -27.35 -44.27
N THR A 92 4.20 -28.64 -44.61
CA THR A 92 3.25 -29.62 -44.04
C THR A 92 3.48 -29.80 -42.54
N ALA A 93 4.74 -29.82 -42.09
CA ALA A 93 5.08 -29.95 -40.67
C ALA A 93 4.59 -28.73 -39.86
N LEU A 94 4.78 -27.52 -40.39
CA LEU A 94 4.25 -26.28 -39.79
C LEU A 94 2.73 -26.33 -39.61
N VAL A 95 2.00 -26.78 -40.64
CA VAL A 95 0.54 -26.88 -40.56
C VAL A 95 0.07 -27.92 -39.54
N GLU A 96 0.72 -29.10 -39.47
CA GLU A 96 0.36 -30.12 -38.47
C GLU A 96 0.68 -29.68 -37.04
N MET A 97 1.75 -28.90 -36.84
CA MET A 97 2.08 -28.32 -35.54
C MET A 97 0.99 -27.35 -35.07
N VAL A 98 0.65 -26.36 -35.91
CA VAL A 98 -0.40 -25.36 -35.61
C VAL A 98 -1.74 -26.05 -35.37
N ARG A 99 -2.10 -27.05 -36.19
CA ARG A 99 -3.36 -27.78 -36.04
C ARG A 99 -3.41 -28.62 -34.76
N SER A 100 -2.31 -29.27 -34.39
CA SER A 100 -2.21 -30.04 -33.14
C SER A 100 -2.35 -29.12 -31.92
N TYR A 101 -1.76 -27.93 -31.98
CA TYR A 101 -1.95 -26.88 -30.96
C TYR A 101 -3.43 -26.50 -30.83
N TRP A 102 -4.12 -26.17 -31.93
CA TRP A 102 -5.54 -25.78 -31.88
C TRP A 102 -6.49 -26.91 -31.42
N MET A 103 -6.20 -28.16 -31.79
CA MET A 103 -6.97 -29.31 -31.30
C MET A 103 -6.81 -29.53 -29.80
N GLU A 104 -5.60 -29.33 -29.28
CA GLU A 104 -5.33 -29.39 -27.84
C GLU A 104 -5.99 -28.21 -27.11
N GLN A 105 -5.95 -27.00 -27.66
CA GLN A 105 -6.68 -25.84 -27.13
C GLN A 105 -8.20 -26.06 -27.07
N ALA A 106 -8.80 -26.66 -28.11
CA ALA A 106 -10.22 -26.97 -28.14
C ALA A 106 -10.62 -28.01 -27.08
N LYS A 107 -9.79 -29.04 -26.88
CA LYS A 107 -10.00 -30.06 -25.86
C LYS A 107 -9.87 -29.48 -24.44
N GLN A 108 -8.88 -28.61 -24.22
CA GLN A 108 -8.69 -27.89 -22.96
C GLN A 108 -9.84 -26.93 -22.66
N ALA A 109 -10.36 -26.23 -23.68
CA ALA A 109 -11.54 -25.38 -23.53
C ALA A 109 -12.78 -26.19 -23.11
N GLU A 110 -13.00 -27.37 -23.69
CA GLU A 110 -14.13 -28.25 -23.37
C GLU A 110 -14.01 -28.90 -21.96
N GLU A 111 -12.79 -29.12 -21.47
CA GLU A 111 -12.54 -29.55 -20.08
C GLU A 111 -12.65 -28.39 -19.07
N ARG A 112 -12.21 -27.19 -19.43
CA ARG A 112 -12.33 -25.95 -18.64
C ARG A 112 -13.79 -25.54 -18.44
N GLU A 113 -14.62 -25.67 -19.48
CA GLU A 113 -16.06 -25.40 -19.42
C GLU A 113 -16.80 -26.37 -18.46
N LYS A 114 -16.28 -27.59 -18.25
CA LYS A 114 -16.86 -28.57 -17.30
C LYS A 114 -16.51 -28.32 -15.84
N LYS A 115 -15.37 -27.69 -15.54
CA LYS A 115 -14.90 -27.43 -14.17
C LYS A 115 -15.27 -26.05 -13.65
N THR A 116 -15.41 -25.07 -14.54
CA THR A 116 -15.74 -23.68 -14.20
C THR A 116 -17.03 -23.60 -13.39
N GLY A 117 -17.01 -22.88 -12.28
CA GLY A 117 -18.18 -22.65 -11.42
C GLY A 117 -18.60 -23.83 -10.54
N THR A 118 -17.74 -24.85 -10.42
CA THR A 118 -17.93 -25.96 -9.49
C THR A 118 -17.20 -25.68 -8.18
N PHE A 119 -17.93 -25.22 -7.17
CA PHE A 119 -17.38 -24.97 -5.83
C PHE A 119 -17.77 -26.12 -4.90
N VAL A 120 -16.84 -27.06 -4.68
CA VAL A 120 -17.03 -28.22 -3.78
C VAL A 120 -15.81 -28.35 -2.88
N GLY A 121 -16.02 -28.62 -1.59
CA GLY A 121 -14.94 -28.86 -0.62
C GLY A 121 -15.42 -29.71 0.54
N PHE A 122 -14.46 -30.13 1.36
CA PHE A 122 -14.73 -31.14 2.38
C PHE A 122 -14.14 -30.75 3.73
N ALA A 123 -14.98 -30.69 4.76
CA ALA A 123 -14.53 -30.53 6.12
C ALA A 123 -14.30 -31.93 6.74
N LEU A 124 -13.04 -32.29 7.01
CA LEU A 124 -12.64 -33.60 7.47
C LEU A 124 -12.97 -33.80 8.95
N LEU A 125 -13.53 -34.95 9.31
CA LEU A 125 -13.96 -35.25 10.67
C LEU A 125 -13.23 -36.47 11.24
N SER A 126 -12.82 -36.37 12.51
CA SER A 126 -12.28 -37.49 13.30
C SER A 126 -13.32 -38.55 13.68
N ASP A 127 -14.60 -38.20 13.60
CA ASP A 127 -15.74 -39.06 13.92
C ASP A 127 -16.96 -38.70 13.05
N ASN A 128 -17.86 -39.66 12.83
CA ASN A 128 -19.05 -39.44 12.00
C ASN A 128 -20.17 -38.71 12.78
N SER A 129 -19.92 -37.45 13.13
CA SER A 129 -20.89 -36.61 13.82
C SER A 129 -20.70 -35.13 13.50
N TRP A 130 -21.82 -34.45 13.26
CA TRP A 130 -21.91 -33.00 13.15
C TRP A 130 -23.14 -32.49 13.91
N ASP A 131 -23.16 -31.20 14.23
CA ASP A 131 -24.27 -30.51 14.88
C ASP A 131 -24.88 -29.53 13.87
N LYS A 132 -25.94 -29.97 13.18
CA LYS A 132 -26.64 -29.21 12.14
C LYS A 132 -27.26 -27.93 12.70
N GLU A 133 -27.87 -27.99 13.87
CA GLU A 133 -28.47 -26.83 14.53
C GLU A 133 -27.42 -25.79 14.94
N LYS A 134 -26.26 -26.24 15.45
CA LYS A 134 -25.11 -25.36 15.69
C LYS A 134 -24.60 -24.74 14.39
N TYR A 135 -24.46 -25.54 13.33
CA TYR A 135 -24.01 -25.03 12.02
C TYR A 135 -24.92 -23.90 11.52
N ILE A 136 -26.24 -24.09 11.56
CA ILE A 136 -27.22 -23.07 11.15
C ILE A 136 -27.10 -21.80 12.00
N ARG A 137 -26.97 -21.94 13.32
CA ARG A 137 -26.80 -20.80 14.24
C ARG A 137 -25.51 -20.04 13.95
N ASP A 138 -24.39 -20.75 13.83
CA ASP A 138 -23.08 -20.14 13.59
C ASP A 138 -23.04 -19.44 12.22
N LEU A 139 -23.69 -20.02 11.20
CA LEU A 139 -23.81 -19.40 9.87
C LEU A 139 -24.57 -18.07 9.93
N LYS A 140 -25.63 -18.00 10.74
CA LYS A 140 -26.36 -16.76 10.97
C LYS A 140 -25.53 -15.74 11.77
N GLU A 141 -24.86 -16.18 12.82
CA GLU A 141 -24.06 -15.31 13.69
C GLU A 141 -22.84 -14.71 12.97
N GLN A 142 -22.17 -15.48 12.11
CA GLN A 142 -20.93 -15.04 11.45
C GLN A 142 -21.16 -14.29 10.14
N TRP A 143 -22.17 -14.68 9.38
CA TRP A 143 -22.34 -14.22 8.00
C TRP A 143 -23.73 -13.64 7.70
N ASP A 144 -24.60 -13.56 8.72
CA ASP A 144 -26.00 -13.13 8.60
C ASP A 144 -26.86 -13.96 7.62
N ILE A 145 -26.41 -15.16 7.25
CA ILE A 145 -27.10 -16.04 6.31
C ILE A 145 -28.14 -16.89 7.04
N THR A 146 -29.41 -16.76 6.64
CA THR A 146 -30.51 -17.58 7.15
C THR A 146 -30.66 -18.85 6.30
N ALA A 147 -30.32 -20.01 6.84
CA ALA A 147 -30.47 -21.30 6.16
C ALA A 147 -31.83 -21.94 6.44
N GLU A 148 -32.80 -21.70 5.56
CA GLU A 148 -34.15 -22.29 5.62
C GLU A 148 -34.32 -23.39 4.56
N GLU A 149 -34.69 -24.60 5.03
CA GLU A 149 -35.01 -25.73 4.14
C GLU A 149 -36.41 -25.54 3.53
N LYS A 150 -36.58 -25.88 2.24
CA LYS A 150 -37.80 -25.57 1.47
C LYS A 150 -39.07 -26.25 1.98
N SER A 151 -38.96 -27.36 2.72
CA SER A 151 -40.10 -28.02 3.36
C SER A 151 -39.69 -28.96 4.51
N ASP A 152 -40.63 -29.24 5.41
CA ASP A 152 -40.46 -30.21 6.51
C ASP A 152 -40.23 -31.66 6.00
N GLU A 153 -40.63 -31.98 4.77
CA GLU A 153 -40.44 -33.31 4.15
C GLU A 153 -39.01 -33.51 3.59
N GLU A 154 -38.28 -32.43 3.30
CA GLU A 154 -36.89 -32.45 2.83
C GLU A 154 -35.86 -32.37 3.97
N ARG A 155 -36.33 -32.20 5.21
CA ARG A 155 -35.49 -32.06 6.40
C ARG A 155 -34.80 -33.38 6.75
N ASN A 156 -33.54 -33.48 6.34
CA ASN A 156 -32.66 -34.61 6.65
C ASN A 156 -31.68 -34.22 7.78
N PRO A 157 -31.49 -35.03 8.83
CA PRO A 157 -30.50 -34.73 9.88
C PRO A 157 -29.05 -34.68 9.36
N GLU A 158 -28.76 -35.39 8.27
CA GLU A 158 -27.41 -35.51 7.71
C GLU A 158 -27.12 -34.52 6.57
N SER A 159 -28.10 -33.71 6.15
CA SER A 159 -27.90 -32.73 5.08
C SER A 159 -28.70 -31.46 5.29
N LEU A 160 -28.15 -30.34 4.89
CA LEU A 160 -28.77 -29.03 4.87
C LEU A 160 -28.68 -28.49 3.44
N VAL A 161 -29.84 -28.27 2.80
CA VAL A 161 -29.94 -27.69 1.46
C VAL A 161 -30.88 -26.50 1.51
N PHE A 162 -30.40 -25.34 1.04
CA PHE A 162 -31.14 -24.09 1.11
C PHE A 162 -30.69 -23.15 -0.01
N ASP A 163 -31.52 -22.16 -0.30
CA ASP A 163 -31.21 -21.13 -1.29
C ASP A 163 -30.67 -19.87 -0.63
N VAL A 164 -29.72 -19.21 -1.28
CA VAL A 164 -29.19 -17.88 -0.93
C VAL A 164 -29.20 -17.05 -2.22
N GLY A 165 -30.20 -16.19 -2.38
CA GLY A 165 -30.46 -15.54 -3.67
C GLY A 165 -30.79 -16.58 -4.74
N ASP A 166 -30.13 -16.48 -5.90
CA ASP A 166 -30.26 -17.45 -7.02
C ASP A 166 -29.25 -18.61 -6.94
N MET A 167 -28.55 -18.75 -5.80
CA MET A 167 -27.63 -19.85 -5.52
C MET A 167 -28.27 -20.89 -4.61
N MET A 168 -27.94 -22.16 -4.84
CA MET A 168 -28.26 -23.29 -3.96
C MET A 168 -27.00 -23.71 -3.20
N ALA A 169 -27.08 -23.74 -1.88
CA ALA A 169 -26.06 -24.27 -0.99
C ALA A 169 -26.44 -25.68 -0.53
N ALA A 170 -25.49 -26.59 -0.54
CA ALA A 170 -25.65 -27.95 -0.01
C ALA A 170 -24.51 -28.29 0.95
N VAL A 171 -24.86 -28.68 2.18
CA VAL A 171 -23.91 -29.07 3.23
C VAL A 171 -24.35 -30.43 3.76
N SER A 172 -23.56 -31.48 3.54
CA SER A 172 -23.98 -32.87 3.80
C SER A 172 -22.91 -33.66 4.51
N LEU A 173 -23.26 -34.33 5.62
CA LEU A 173 -22.40 -35.28 6.31
C LEU A 173 -22.31 -36.58 5.49
N MET A 174 -21.07 -36.97 5.19
CA MET A 174 -20.73 -38.23 4.56
C MET A 174 -20.10 -39.16 5.61
N PRO A 175 -20.71 -40.32 5.91
CA PRO A 175 -20.26 -41.24 6.95
C PRO A 175 -19.08 -42.13 6.51
N ALA A 176 -18.14 -41.54 5.79
CA ALA A 176 -16.94 -42.18 5.26
C ALA A 176 -15.84 -41.13 5.04
N PRO A 177 -14.56 -41.52 5.05
CA PRO A 177 -13.50 -40.61 4.62
C PRO A 177 -13.68 -40.20 3.15
N VAL A 178 -13.03 -39.11 2.76
CA VAL A 178 -12.93 -38.67 1.37
C VAL A 178 -12.41 -39.85 0.53
N PRO A 179 -13.10 -40.21 -0.58
CA PRO A 179 -12.75 -41.39 -1.37
C PRO A 179 -11.33 -41.36 -1.94
N ASN A 180 -10.86 -42.54 -2.36
CA ASN A 180 -9.61 -42.75 -3.12
C ASN A 180 -8.31 -42.30 -2.44
N GLY A 181 -8.34 -41.88 -1.17
CA GLY A 181 -7.16 -41.36 -0.48
C GLY A 181 -6.71 -39.99 -0.99
N GLU A 182 -7.57 -39.30 -1.74
CA GLU A 182 -7.23 -38.03 -2.40
C GLU A 182 -6.84 -36.94 -1.39
N ALA A 183 -7.59 -36.81 -0.30
CA ALA A 183 -7.28 -35.86 0.77
C ALA A 183 -5.91 -36.14 1.43
N GLU A 184 -5.51 -37.41 1.59
CA GLU A 184 -4.19 -37.80 2.13
C GLU A 184 -3.07 -37.40 1.17
N GLU A 185 -3.26 -37.64 -0.13
CA GLU A 185 -2.25 -37.30 -1.14
C GLU A 185 -2.09 -35.78 -1.27
N CYS A 186 -3.19 -35.04 -1.38
CA CYS A 186 -3.19 -33.58 -1.47
C CYS A 186 -2.65 -32.90 -0.22
N ALA A 187 -2.81 -33.50 0.97
CA ALA A 187 -2.29 -32.95 2.22
C ALA A 187 -0.76 -32.87 2.26
N LYS A 188 -0.05 -33.73 1.50
CA LYS A 188 1.42 -33.71 1.41
C LYS A 188 1.98 -32.42 0.82
N ASN A 189 1.16 -31.70 0.05
CA ASN A 189 1.54 -30.45 -0.57
C ASN A 189 1.56 -29.27 0.42
N ASN A 190 1.00 -29.43 1.63
CA ASN A 190 0.90 -28.35 2.60
C ASN A 190 2.22 -28.16 3.38
N TYR A 191 3.08 -27.28 2.89
CA TYR A 191 4.33 -26.91 3.58
C TYR A 191 4.12 -26.11 4.88
N MET A 192 2.93 -25.54 5.10
CA MET A 192 2.63 -24.75 6.30
C MET A 192 2.17 -25.61 7.48
N TRP A 193 1.77 -26.87 7.24
CA TRP A 193 1.19 -27.72 8.26
C TRP A 193 1.76 -29.15 8.22
N PRO A 194 2.81 -29.45 9.00
CA PRO A 194 3.48 -30.75 8.99
C PRO A 194 2.57 -31.95 9.32
N GLU A 195 1.52 -31.74 10.11
CA GLU A 195 0.58 -32.80 10.49
C GLU A 195 -0.56 -33.00 9.47
N ALA A 196 -0.61 -32.26 8.36
CA ALA A 196 -1.69 -32.32 7.39
C ALA A 196 -1.91 -33.74 6.84
N GLU A 197 -0.85 -34.42 6.39
CA GLU A 197 -0.94 -35.79 5.83
C GLU A 197 -1.52 -36.77 6.86
N LYS A 198 -0.99 -36.75 8.09
CA LYS A 198 -1.44 -37.62 9.16
C LYS A 198 -2.91 -37.35 9.49
N THR A 199 -3.28 -36.09 9.64
CA THR A 199 -4.66 -35.69 9.94
C THR A 199 -5.62 -36.12 8.83
N ALA A 200 -5.25 -35.89 7.58
CA ALA A 200 -6.02 -36.28 6.42
C ALA A 200 -6.09 -37.80 6.23
N LYS A 201 -5.11 -38.57 6.72
CA LYS A 201 -5.19 -40.04 6.73
C LYS A 201 -6.13 -40.59 7.80
N GLU A 202 -6.18 -39.95 8.96
CA GLU A 202 -6.88 -40.44 10.16
C GLU A 202 -8.37 -40.07 10.22
N HIS A 203 -8.85 -39.18 9.35
CA HIS A 203 -10.28 -38.82 9.28
C HIS A 203 -11.17 -40.02 8.93
N LYS A 204 -12.39 -40.02 9.45
CA LYS A 204 -13.35 -41.14 9.32
C LYS A 204 -14.63 -40.77 8.60
N ALA A 205 -14.94 -39.49 8.55
CA ALA A 205 -16.11 -38.90 7.92
C ALA A 205 -15.72 -37.54 7.35
N HIS A 206 -16.58 -36.96 6.52
CA HIS A 206 -16.40 -35.58 6.05
C HIS A 206 -17.73 -34.89 5.82
N ILE A 207 -17.76 -33.56 5.96
CA ILE A 207 -18.88 -32.72 5.52
C ILE A 207 -18.55 -32.24 4.12
N MET A 208 -19.37 -32.58 3.13
CA MET A 208 -19.29 -32.03 1.79
C MET A 208 -20.06 -30.72 1.73
N VAL A 209 -19.40 -29.65 1.30
CA VAL A 209 -19.99 -28.33 1.03
C VAL A 209 -19.95 -28.09 -0.47
N ALA A 210 -21.08 -27.73 -1.05
CA ALA A 210 -21.20 -27.39 -2.46
C ALA A 210 -22.07 -26.15 -2.66
N VAL A 211 -21.67 -25.30 -3.60
CA VAL A 211 -22.48 -24.15 -4.07
C VAL A 211 -22.76 -24.32 -5.56
N ILE A 212 -24.05 -24.25 -5.91
CA ILE A 212 -24.55 -24.39 -7.27
C ILE A 212 -25.40 -23.17 -7.60
N GLY A 213 -24.98 -22.37 -8.58
CA GLY A 213 -25.76 -21.25 -9.12
C GLY A 213 -25.32 -21.02 -10.55
N LYS A 214 -26.27 -20.92 -11.50
CA LYS A 214 -25.94 -20.73 -12.92
C LYS A 214 -25.95 -19.27 -13.35
N GLU A 215 -26.75 -18.44 -12.69
CA GLU A 215 -26.98 -17.04 -13.08
C GLU A 215 -26.08 -16.07 -12.32
N GLU A 216 -25.60 -16.46 -11.13
CA GLU A 216 -24.74 -15.64 -10.28
C GLU A 216 -23.26 -15.69 -10.68
N SER A 217 -22.54 -14.60 -10.39
CA SER A 217 -21.12 -14.49 -10.72
C SER A 217 -20.29 -15.59 -10.03
N LEU A 218 -19.15 -15.94 -10.62
CA LEU A 218 -18.23 -16.93 -10.04
C LEU A 218 -17.68 -16.46 -8.69
N ILE A 219 -17.45 -15.15 -8.56
CA ILE A 219 -16.96 -14.50 -7.33
C ILE A 219 -17.97 -14.63 -6.20
N GLU A 220 -19.25 -14.31 -6.43
CA GLU A 220 -20.26 -14.39 -5.36
C GLU A 220 -20.54 -15.84 -4.92
N ARG A 221 -20.51 -16.79 -5.86
CA ARG A 221 -20.55 -18.23 -5.55
C ARG A 221 -19.34 -18.67 -4.73
N GLY A 222 -18.14 -18.22 -5.10
CA GLY A 222 -16.91 -18.47 -4.35
C GLY A 222 -16.97 -17.90 -2.93
N LYS A 223 -17.53 -16.70 -2.75
CA LYS A 223 -17.67 -16.06 -1.43
C LYS A 223 -18.63 -16.87 -0.56
N LEU A 224 -19.80 -17.24 -1.09
CA LEU A 224 -20.74 -18.11 -0.38
C LEU A 224 -20.08 -19.45 0.00
N TYR A 225 -19.33 -20.06 -0.92
CA TYR A 225 -18.61 -21.30 -0.68
C TYR A 225 -17.65 -21.22 0.53
N VAL A 226 -16.86 -20.15 0.63
CA VAL A 226 -15.94 -19.95 1.76
C VAL A 226 -16.71 -19.71 3.06
N LYS A 227 -17.79 -18.91 3.04
CA LYS A 227 -18.64 -18.69 4.21
C LYS A 227 -19.21 -20.01 4.76
N LEU A 228 -19.61 -20.92 3.88
CA LEU A 228 -20.15 -22.22 4.28
C LEU A 228 -19.07 -23.14 4.89
N LEU A 229 -17.87 -23.19 4.30
CA LEU A 229 -16.77 -24.02 4.80
C LEU A 229 -16.14 -23.46 6.08
N SER A 230 -16.04 -22.13 6.22
CA SER A 230 -15.47 -21.52 7.42
C SER A 230 -16.31 -21.85 8.66
N VAL A 231 -17.64 -21.84 8.53
CA VAL A 231 -18.56 -22.25 9.62
C VAL A 231 -18.36 -23.71 10.03
N CYS A 232 -17.97 -24.60 9.09
CA CYS A 232 -17.63 -25.98 9.46
C CYS A 232 -16.49 -26.02 10.48
N CYS A 233 -15.52 -25.09 10.46
CA CYS A 233 -14.36 -25.08 11.37
C CYS A 233 -14.75 -25.04 12.86
N HIS A 234 -15.97 -24.58 13.19
CA HIS A 234 -16.50 -24.54 14.56
C HIS A 234 -17.18 -25.82 15.02
N GLN A 235 -17.24 -26.85 14.17
CA GLN A 235 -17.78 -28.16 14.55
C GLN A 235 -16.76 -28.92 15.38
N LYS A 236 -17.23 -29.61 16.43
CA LYS A 236 -16.38 -30.18 17.49
C LYS A 236 -15.29 -31.15 17.00
N ASN A 237 -15.58 -31.92 15.96
CA ASN A 237 -14.73 -33.03 15.52
C ASN A 237 -13.97 -32.75 14.22
N ILE A 238 -13.96 -31.50 13.77
CA ILE A 238 -13.26 -31.11 12.54
C ILE A 238 -11.76 -31.14 12.75
N THR A 239 -11.07 -31.78 11.82
CA THR A 239 -9.64 -31.96 11.88
C THR A 239 -8.91 -31.26 10.74
N GLY A 240 -9.55 -31.02 9.60
CA GLY A 240 -8.94 -30.31 8.46
C GLY A 240 -9.98 -29.88 7.44
N ILE A 241 -9.62 -28.95 6.56
CA ILE A 241 -10.47 -28.48 5.45
C ILE A 241 -9.77 -28.84 4.14
N TYR A 242 -10.34 -29.77 3.37
CA TYR A 242 -9.85 -30.18 2.06
C TYR A 242 -10.52 -29.37 0.95
N THR A 243 -9.75 -28.50 0.30
CA THR A 243 -10.16 -27.70 -0.86
C THR A 243 -8.94 -27.27 -1.66
N SER A 244 -9.13 -26.85 -2.92
CA SER A 244 -8.07 -26.32 -3.79
C SER A 244 -6.80 -27.19 -3.83
N GLY A 245 -6.98 -28.51 -3.84
CA GLY A 245 -5.87 -29.48 -3.95
C GLY A 245 -4.98 -29.59 -2.72
N VAL A 246 -5.43 -29.10 -1.54
CA VAL A 246 -4.68 -29.12 -0.29
C VAL A 246 -5.59 -29.28 0.93
N VAL A 247 -5.04 -29.75 2.06
CA VAL A 247 -5.77 -29.80 3.35
C VAL A 247 -5.25 -28.72 4.30
N PHE A 248 -6.10 -27.76 4.65
CA PHE A 248 -5.81 -26.68 5.58
C PHE A 248 -6.09 -27.08 7.03
N GLN A 249 -5.32 -26.49 7.96
CA GLN A 249 -5.68 -26.48 9.37
C GLN A 249 -6.95 -25.63 9.55
N PRO A 250 -7.98 -26.09 10.30
CA PRO A 250 -9.27 -25.39 10.39
C PRO A 250 -9.16 -23.93 10.82
N ARG A 251 -8.32 -23.64 11.83
CA ARG A 251 -8.11 -22.27 12.33
C ARG A 251 -7.52 -21.33 11.26
N PHE A 252 -6.60 -21.81 10.40
CA PHE A 252 -6.05 -20.99 9.33
C PHE A 252 -7.09 -20.71 8.24
N TYR A 253 -7.85 -21.73 7.84
CA TYR A 253 -8.92 -21.55 6.85
C TYR A 253 -9.99 -20.56 7.35
N GLU A 254 -10.40 -20.69 8.61
CA GLU A 254 -11.31 -19.75 9.25
C GLU A 254 -10.71 -18.32 9.29
N GLY A 255 -9.44 -18.18 9.69
CA GLY A 255 -8.75 -16.91 9.74
C GLY A 255 -8.74 -16.18 8.38
N PHE A 256 -8.39 -16.89 7.30
CA PHE A 256 -8.42 -16.31 5.94
C PHE A 256 -9.82 -15.87 5.50
N SER A 257 -10.88 -16.55 5.97
CA SER A 257 -12.24 -16.14 5.64
C SER A 257 -12.61 -14.77 6.20
N GLY A 258 -11.90 -14.32 7.24
CA GLY A 258 -12.05 -13.00 7.86
C GLY A 258 -11.85 -11.84 6.89
N MET A 259 -11.06 -12.00 5.82
CA MET A 259 -10.86 -10.98 4.78
C MET A 259 -12.18 -10.48 4.19
N MET A 260 -13.20 -11.34 4.08
CA MET A 260 -14.51 -10.95 3.58
C MET A 260 -15.30 -10.01 4.51
N LYS A 261 -14.89 -9.85 5.78
CA LYS A 261 -15.52 -8.88 6.69
C LYS A 261 -15.02 -7.45 6.45
N GLU A 262 -13.92 -7.30 5.72
CA GLU A 262 -13.29 -6.05 5.30
C GLU A 262 -13.49 -5.83 3.79
N ASP A 263 -14.58 -6.38 3.23
CA ASP A 263 -14.95 -6.33 1.80
C ASP A 263 -13.87 -6.82 0.80
N SER A 264 -12.88 -7.56 1.27
CA SER A 264 -11.80 -8.13 0.45
C SER A 264 -12.08 -9.56 -0.05
N LEU A 265 -11.47 -9.95 -1.17
CA LEU A 265 -11.58 -11.31 -1.71
C LEU A 265 -10.80 -12.32 -0.81
N PRO A 266 -11.38 -13.47 -0.43
CA PRO A 266 -10.71 -14.49 0.38
C PRO A 266 -9.78 -15.36 -0.49
N ILE A 267 -8.79 -14.74 -1.14
CA ILE A 267 -7.89 -15.37 -2.12
C ILE A 267 -7.20 -16.61 -1.53
N TYR A 268 -6.74 -16.55 -0.28
CA TYR A 268 -6.08 -17.66 0.40
C TYR A 268 -7.01 -18.83 0.76
N ASN A 269 -8.34 -18.65 0.71
CA ASN A 269 -9.30 -19.75 0.83
C ASN A 269 -9.62 -20.40 -0.53
N TRP A 270 -9.51 -19.64 -1.62
CA TRP A 270 -9.84 -20.09 -2.97
C TRP A 270 -8.66 -20.73 -3.69
N ILE A 271 -7.47 -20.15 -3.55
CA ILE A 271 -6.29 -20.50 -4.32
C ILE A 271 -5.22 -21.03 -3.38
N TRP A 272 -4.72 -22.23 -3.66
CA TRP A 272 -3.53 -22.75 -3.01
C TRP A 272 -2.29 -22.25 -3.73
N PHE A 273 -1.33 -21.71 -2.97
CA PHE A 273 -0.04 -21.24 -3.45
C PHE A 273 1.04 -22.24 -3.04
N GLY A 274 1.27 -23.23 -3.90
CA GLY A 274 2.26 -24.28 -3.65
C GLY A 274 3.67 -23.79 -3.94
N LEU A 275 4.63 -24.18 -3.09
CA LEU A 275 6.04 -23.82 -3.23
C LEU A 275 6.90 -25.07 -3.23
N TYR A 276 7.96 -25.07 -4.03
CA TYR A 276 8.98 -26.11 -4.04
C TYR A 276 10.35 -25.53 -4.37
N ARG A 277 11.41 -26.19 -3.90
CA ARG A 277 12.79 -25.77 -4.13
C ARG A 277 13.47 -26.69 -5.13
N THR A 278 14.17 -26.12 -6.09
CA THR A 278 15.06 -26.83 -7.03
C THR A 278 16.52 -26.48 -6.72
N GLU A 279 17.46 -27.03 -7.47
CA GLU A 279 18.87 -26.63 -7.38
C GLU A 279 19.11 -25.18 -7.87
N LYS A 280 18.15 -24.60 -8.60
CA LYS A 280 18.28 -23.28 -9.24
C LYS A 280 17.57 -22.16 -8.48
N GLY A 281 16.62 -22.47 -7.60
CA GLY A 281 15.89 -21.47 -6.83
C GLY A 281 14.59 -22.01 -6.21
N ILE A 282 13.71 -21.09 -5.83
CA ILE A 282 12.34 -21.37 -5.42
C ILE A 282 11.42 -21.32 -6.63
N SER A 283 10.45 -22.21 -6.68
CA SER A 283 9.37 -22.18 -7.66
C SER A 283 8.03 -22.17 -6.92
N GLY A 284 7.04 -21.51 -7.50
CA GLY A 284 5.68 -21.44 -6.98
C GLY A 284 4.63 -21.73 -8.05
N TYR A 285 3.45 -22.18 -7.63
CA TYR A 285 2.32 -22.40 -8.52
C TYR A 285 0.99 -22.10 -7.83
N THR A 286 -0.02 -21.71 -8.61
CA THR A 286 -1.40 -21.62 -8.15
C THR A 286 -2.16 -22.92 -8.39
N TYR A 287 -3.13 -23.20 -7.52
CA TYR A 287 -4.11 -24.26 -7.75
C TYR A 287 -5.49 -23.80 -7.25
N GLY A 288 -6.48 -23.76 -8.14
CA GLY A 288 -7.85 -23.34 -7.85
C GLY A 288 -8.40 -22.29 -8.82
N MET A 289 -7.56 -21.72 -9.69
CA MET A 289 -7.96 -20.69 -10.66
C MET A 289 -8.99 -21.22 -11.67
N GLU A 290 -8.94 -22.51 -11.99
CA GLU A 290 -9.90 -23.18 -12.89
C GLU A 290 -11.35 -23.06 -12.43
N CYS A 291 -11.62 -23.00 -11.12
CA CYS A 291 -12.97 -22.83 -10.58
C CYS A 291 -13.60 -21.49 -11.03
N PHE A 292 -12.76 -20.50 -11.31
CA PHE A 292 -13.14 -19.18 -11.81
C PHE A 292 -12.96 -19.07 -13.33
N GLY A 293 -12.69 -20.18 -14.02
CA GLY A 293 -12.46 -20.19 -15.45
C GLY A 293 -11.16 -19.53 -15.86
N LYS A 294 -10.16 -19.42 -14.97
CA LYS A 294 -8.85 -18.82 -15.22
C LYS A 294 -7.75 -19.90 -15.32
N ASP A 295 -6.66 -19.60 -16.02
CA ASP A 295 -5.52 -20.53 -16.12
C ASP A 295 -4.70 -20.50 -14.81
N GLU A 296 -4.09 -21.63 -14.45
CA GLU A 296 -3.15 -21.67 -13.32
C GLU A 296 -1.84 -20.96 -13.69
N MET A 297 -1.16 -20.37 -12.70
CA MET A 297 0.07 -19.60 -12.86
C MET A 297 1.23 -20.31 -12.16
N GLU A 298 2.45 -20.16 -12.70
CA GLU A 298 3.68 -20.69 -12.13
C GLU A 298 4.81 -19.67 -12.21
N VAL A 299 5.67 -19.64 -11.20
CA VAL A 299 6.95 -18.93 -11.17
C VAL A 299 8.04 -19.97 -10.97
N LEU A 300 9.13 -19.92 -11.74
CA LEU A 300 10.11 -21.00 -11.80
C LEU A 300 11.53 -20.53 -11.44
N ASP A 301 12.19 -21.28 -10.55
CA ASP A 301 13.63 -21.24 -10.30
C ASP A 301 14.17 -19.85 -9.92
N VAL A 302 13.52 -19.16 -8.99
CA VAL A 302 13.84 -17.77 -8.62
C VAL A 302 14.70 -17.70 -7.36
N ASP A 303 15.64 -16.76 -7.35
CA ASP A 303 16.48 -16.50 -6.18
C ASP A 303 15.82 -15.50 -5.23
N ALA A 304 14.78 -15.96 -4.53
CA ALA A 304 14.04 -15.16 -3.58
C ALA A 304 13.47 -15.97 -2.42
N ASP A 305 13.06 -15.27 -1.37
CA ASP A 305 12.40 -15.87 -0.23
C ASP A 305 11.09 -16.55 -0.64
N PRO A 306 10.80 -17.77 -0.15
CA PRO A 306 9.57 -18.49 -0.50
C PRO A 306 8.28 -17.69 -0.24
N SER A 307 8.26 -16.86 0.81
CA SER A 307 7.14 -15.96 1.11
C SER A 307 6.92 -14.94 0.00
N LYS A 308 7.98 -14.32 -0.54
CA LYS A 308 7.86 -13.34 -1.63
C LYS A 308 7.32 -13.97 -2.92
N VAL A 309 7.71 -15.21 -3.23
CA VAL A 309 7.18 -15.94 -4.40
C VAL A 309 5.68 -16.23 -4.23
N ARG A 310 5.28 -16.64 -3.03
CA ARG A 310 3.87 -16.86 -2.68
C ARG A 310 3.06 -15.56 -2.79
N ASP A 311 3.54 -14.49 -2.18
CA ASP A 311 2.82 -13.21 -2.11
C ASP A 311 2.69 -12.58 -3.51
N PHE A 312 3.71 -12.75 -4.36
CA PHE A 312 3.66 -12.38 -5.76
C PHE A 312 2.56 -13.15 -6.53
N LEU A 313 2.55 -14.48 -6.43
CA LEU A 313 1.50 -15.30 -7.07
C LEU A 313 0.11 -14.98 -6.51
N ALA A 314 0.00 -14.68 -5.22
CA ALA A 314 -1.25 -14.28 -4.57
C ALA A 314 -1.77 -12.95 -5.09
N SER A 315 -0.87 -11.97 -5.29
CA SER A 315 -1.22 -10.68 -5.88
C SER A 315 -1.71 -10.86 -7.33
N MET A 316 -1.02 -11.69 -8.13
CA MET A 316 -1.42 -11.97 -9.52
C MET A 316 -2.78 -12.67 -9.59
N ALA A 317 -3.01 -13.66 -8.73
CA ALA A 317 -4.30 -14.33 -8.61
C ALA A 317 -5.41 -13.37 -8.15
N GLY A 318 -5.11 -12.49 -7.18
CA GLY A 318 -6.01 -11.43 -6.72
C GLY A 318 -6.45 -10.54 -7.88
N TYR A 319 -5.50 -9.96 -8.61
CA TYR A 319 -5.77 -9.10 -9.77
C TYR A 319 -6.63 -9.79 -10.84
N VAL A 320 -6.26 -11.02 -11.22
CA VAL A 320 -7.00 -11.77 -12.24
C VAL A 320 -8.44 -12.06 -11.82
N LEU A 321 -8.69 -12.31 -10.54
CA LEU A 321 -10.02 -12.62 -10.03
C LEU A 321 -10.85 -11.36 -9.76
N GLU A 322 -10.25 -10.29 -9.26
CA GLU A 322 -10.93 -9.04 -8.93
C GLU A 322 -11.38 -8.27 -10.17
N TYR A 323 -10.49 -8.17 -11.17
CA TYR A 323 -10.76 -7.42 -12.40
C TYR A 323 -11.24 -8.29 -13.57
N ASP A 324 -11.46 -9.59 -13.32
CA ASP A 324 -11.79 -10.58 -14.35
C ASP A 324 -10.78 -10.60 -15.53
N ALA A 325 -9.51 -10.29 -15.24
CA ALA A 325 -8.48 -10.17 -16.27
C ALA A 325 -8.24 -11.51 -17.01
N VAL A 326 -7.88 -11.43 -18.30
CA VAL A 326 -7.48 -12.58 -19.11
C VAL A 326 -6.04 -12.37 -19.53
N LEU A 327 -5.17 -13.29 -19.14
CA LEU A 327 -3.74 -13.23 -19.42
C LEU A 327 -3.42 -14.18 -20.59
N ASN A 328 -2.78 -13.64 -21.63
CA ASN A 328 -2.44 -14.38 -22.84
C ASN A 328 -0.94 -14.68 -22.95
N ASP A 329 -0.61 -15.66 -23.78
CA ASP A 329 0.77 -16.00 -24.11
C ASP A 329 1.50 -14.82 -24.77
N GLY A 330 2.73 -14.54 -24.34
CA GLY A 330 3.55 -13.46 -24.90
C GLY A 330 3.20 -12.06 -24.37
N GLU A 331 2.16 -11.92 -23.55
CA GLU A 331 1.89 -10.68 -22.82
C GLU A 331 2.87 -10.47 -21.67
N THR A 332 2.93 -9.23 -21.16
CA THR A 332 3.58 -8.91 -19.91
C THR A 332 2.53 -8.49 -18.90
N ILE A 333 2.57 -9.06 -17.69
CA ILE A 333 1.76 -8.65 -16.56
C ILE A 333 2.65 -7.93 -15.55
N GLY A 334 2.12 -6.87 -14.97
CA GLY A 334 2.83 -6.03 -14.04
C GLY A 334 1.89 -5.16 -13.25
N PHE A 335 2.22 -4.88 -12.00
CA PHE A 335 1.50 -3.87 -11.22
C PHE A 335 2.02 -2.45 -11.51
N SER A 336 2.92 -2.31 -12.50
CA SER A 336 3.41 -1.03 -13.02
C SER A 336 4.03 -1.17 -14.42
N ALA A 337 4.32 -0.04 -15.08
CA ALA A 337 4.99 -0.01 -16.39
C ALA A 337 6.47 -0.48 -16.37
N VAL A 338 7.10 -0.53 -15.19
CA VAL A 338 8.47 -1.05 -15.00
C VAL A 338 8.48 -2.47 -14.44
N ASP A 339 7.39 -2.89 -13.79
CA ASP A 339 7.18 -4.23 -13.25
C ASP A 339 6.71 -5.20 -14.33
N LYS A 340 7.49 -5.41 -15.40
CA LYS A 340 7.03 -6.27 -16.51
C LYS A 340 7.44 -7.72 -16.29
N HIS A 341 6.48 -8.56 -15.93
CA HIS A 341 6.65 -10.00 -15.91
C HIS A 341 6.15 -10.62 -17.19
N ARG A 342 7.05 -11.23 -17.94
CA ARG A 342 6.69 -11.94 -19.17
C ARG A 342 5.85 -13.16 -18.83
N ILE A 343 4.75 -13.32 -19.56
CA ILE A 343 3.87 -14.48 -19.49
C ILE A 343 4.21 -15.43 -20.64
N THR A 344 4.43 -16.70 -20.32
CA THR A 344 4.52 -17.77 -21.31
C THR A 344 3.54 -18.88 -20.96
N ARG A 345 2.59 -19.13 -21.85
CA ARG A 345 1.59 -20.17 -21.68
C ARG A 345 2.11 -21.49 -22.23
N GLY A 346 2.11 -22.53 -21.41
CA GLY A 346 2.59 -23.85 -21.84
C GLY A 346 2.34 -24.93 -20.81
N GLN A 347 2.81 -26.15 -21.07
CA GLN A 347 2.63 -27.28 -20.15
C GLN A 347 3.19 -26.95 -18.75
N GLY A 348 2.42 -27.19 -17.70
CA GLY A 348 2.81 -26.95 -16.32
C GLY A 348 4.01 -27.78 -15.88
N VAL A 349 4.86 -27.18 -15.04
CA VAL A 349 6.03 -27.87 -14.47
C VAL A 349 5.66 -28.55 -13.16
N ALA A 350 4.99 -27.84 -12.26
CA ALA A 350 4.44 -28.37 -11.02
C ALA A 350 3.11 -29.09 -11.24
N LEU A 351 2.39 -28.72 -12.31
CA LEU A 351 1.11 -29.31 -12.72
C LEU A 351 1.20 -29.91 -14.13
N PRO A 352 1.86 -31.09 -14.31
CA PRO A 352 2.15 -31.66 -15.64
C PRO A 352 0.92 -32.11 -16.43
N ASP A 353 -0.24 -32.20 -15.79
CA ASP A 353 -1.52 -32.52 -16.40
C ASP A 353 -2.28 -31.28 -16.89
N LYS A 354 -1.75 -30.07 -16.65
CA LYS A 354 -2.41 -28.79 -16.96
C LYS A 354 -1.53 -27.86 -17.78
N VAL A 355 -2.16 -26.96 -18.53
CA VAL A 355 -1.48 -25.79 -19.11
C VAL A 355 -1.48 -24.67 -18.07
N THR A 356 -0.32 -24.03 -17.91
CA THR A 356 -0.09 -22.96 -16.95
C THR A 356 0.50 -21.74 -17.64
N LEU A 357 0.30 -20.58 -17.03
CA LEU A 357 0.96 -19.32 -17.35
C LEU A 357 2.25 -19.21 -16.51
N LYS A 358 3.40 -19.29 -17.16
CA LYS A 358 4.69 -19.06 -16.51
C LYS A 358 4.94 -17.57 -16.48
N ILE A 359 5.04 -17.01 -15.28
CA ILE A 359 5.26 -15.60 -15.03
C ILE A 359 6.73 -15.45 -14.62
N SER A 360 7.48 -14.58 -15.28
CA SER A 360 8.84 -14.25 -14.82
C SER A 360 8.81 -13.58 -13.44
N TYR A 361 9.92 -13.59 -12.73
CA TYR A 361 10.01 -13.07 -11.36
C TYR A 361 11.28 -12.23 -11.30
N GLY A 362 11.09 -10.92 -11.45
CA GLY A 362 12.15 -9.96 -11.76
C GLY A 362 11.84 -9.30 -13.10
N SER A 363 11.88 -7.96 -13.12
CA SER A 363 11.66 -7.17 -14.34
C SER A 363 12.89 -7.30 -15.25
N GLU A 364 12.75 -7.10 -16.56
CA GLU A 364 13.91 -7.08 -17.48
C GLU A 364 14.98 -6.01 -17.13
N ASP A 365 14.74 -5.16 -16.13
CA ASP A 365 15.58 -4.03 -15.72
C ASP A 365 16.33 -4.23 -14.38
N ASP A 366 16.36 -5.44 -13.80
CA ASP A 366 17.03 -5.75 -12.51
C ASP A 366 18.58 -5.61 -12.50
N ALA A 367 19.18 -4.90 -13.47
CA ALA A 367 20.62 -4.65 -13.54
C ALA A 367 21.09 -3.38 -12.81
N ASP A 368 20.22 -2.41 -12.51
CA ASP A 368 20.62 -1.15 -11.88
C ASP A 368 19.70 -0.79 -10.70
N GLY A 369 20.17 -1.10 -9.48
CA GLY A 369 19.42 -1.01 -8.23
C GLY A 369 18.93 0.40 -7.86
N GLY A 370 17.62 0.61 -7.96
CA GLY A 370 16.87 1.69 -7.32
C GLY A 370 15.61 1.13 -6.66
N PRO A 371 15.07 1.79 -5.62
CA PRO A 371 13.88 1.32 -4.90
C PRO A 371 12.61 1.43 -5.74
N ASP A 372 11.76 0.40 -5.63
CA ASP A 372 10.47 0.23 -6.33
C ASP A 372 9.34 1.03 -5.66
N PHE A 373 8.55 1.74 -6.48
CA PHE A 373 7.22 2.26 -6.14
C PHE A 373 6.24 1.90 -7.28
N PRO A 374 4.98 1.52 -6.98
CA PRO A 374 4.04 0.98 -7.96
C PRO A 374 3.28 2.02 -8.78
N ASP A 375 3.13 1.71 -10.08
CA ASP A 375 2.04 2.04 -11.01
C ASP A 375 2.21 3.21 -12.02
N ASP A 376 1.68 2.99 -13.24
CA ASP A 376 1.54 3.92 -14.37
C ASP A 376 0.06 3.83 -14.84
N THR A 377 -0.86 3.97 -13.89
CA THR A 377 -2.26 4.31 -14.18
C THR A 377 -2.37 5.82 -14.42
N ASP A 378 -3.38 6.24 -15.19
CA ASP A 378 -3.85 7.63 -15.25
C ASP A 378 -4.52 8.05 -13.92
N GLU A 379 -3.93 7.65 -12.78
CA GLU A 379 -4.40 8.03 -11.47
C GLU A 379 -4.28 9.56 -11.36
N VAL A 380 -5.44 10.17 -11.10
CA VAL A 380 -5.57 11.60 -10.90
C VAL A 380 -5.00 11.91 -9.52
N MET A 381 -3.87 12.63 -9.50
CA MET A 381 -3.21 13.08 -8.27
C MET A 381 -3.97 14.27 -7.65
N ASP A 382 -4.47 15.15 -8.50
CA ASP A 382 -5.24 16.34 -8.11
C ASP A 382 -6.20 16.74 -9.22
N ASP A 383 -7.42 17.12 -8.84
CA ASP A 383 -8.49 17.50 -9.75
C ASP A 383 -9.07 18.85 -9.35
N ALA A 384 -8.99 19.81 -10.26
CA ALA A 384 -9.62 21.12 -10.09
C ALA A 384 -11.13 21.03 -9.86
N GLU A 385 -11.83 19.98 -10.32
CA GLU A 385 -13.27 19.82 -10.14
C GLU A 385 -13.66 19.84 -8.66
N GLY A 386 -12.98 19.09 -7.80
CA GLY A 386 -13.25 19.09 -6.36
C GLY A 386 -13.03 20.45 -5.71
N HIS A 387 -12.04 21.21 -6.18
CA HIS A 387 -11.79 22.58 -5.74
C HIS A 387 -12.87 23.56 -6.24
N LEU A 388 -13.36 23.37 -7.47
CA LEU A 388 -14.39 24.21 -8.08
C LEU A 388 -15.78 24.00 -7.45
N GLU A 389 -16.09 22.80 -6.97
CA GLU A 389 -17.34 22.50 -6.25
C GLU A 389 -17.48 23.38 -4.99
N LYS A 390 -16.38 23.54 -4.24
CA LYS A 390 -16.33 24.36 -3.02
C LYS A 390 -16.74 25.82 -3.24
N PHE A 391 -16.49 26.40 -4.42
CA PHE A 391 -16.90 27.78 -4.73
C PHE A 391 -18.42 27.95 -4.64
N LYS A 392 -19.17 26.97 -5.16
CA LYS A 392 -20.63 26.98 -5.15
C LYS A 392 -21.18 26.61 -3.79
N GLU A 393 -20.63 25.56 -3.19
CA GLU A 393 -21.09 25.04 -1.89
C GLU A 393 -20.90 26.06 -0.77
N LYS A 394 -19.75 26.72 -0.77
CA LYS A 394 -19.36 27.66 0.29
C LYS A 394 -19.58 29.11 -0.10
N ASP A 395 -20.09 29.44 -1.29
CA ASP A 395 -20.29 30.83 -1.76
C ASP A 395 -19.02 31.69 -1.58
N LEU A 396 -17.94 31.25 -2.23
CA LEU A 396 -16.63 31.89 -2.13
C LEU A 396 -16.53 33.08 -3.10
N PRO A 397 -16.12 34.29 -2.65
CA PRO A 397 -16.07 35.49 -3.47
C PRO A 397 -14.79 35.59 -4.30
N LEU A 398 -14.38 34.50 -4.95
CA LEU A 398 -13.14 34.38 -5.72
C LEU A 398 -13.40 34.04 -7.19
N ASP A 399 -12.43 34.35 -8.06
CA ASP A 399 -12.45 33.83 -9.43
C ASP A 399 -12.12 32.34 -9.41
N THR A 400 -12.94 31.54 -10.10
CA THR A 400 -12.76 30.08 -10.24
C THR A 400 -11.37 29.66 -10.74
N ILE A 401 -10.63 30.55 -11.41
CA ILE A 401 -9.24 30.25 -11.82
C ILE A 401 -8.31 29.96 -10.64
N THR A 402 -8.62 30.43 -9.42
CA THR A 402 -7.77 30.16 -8.25
C THR A 402 -7.79 28.69 -7.79
N ALA A 403 -8.79 27.91 -8.21
CA ALA A 403 -8.84 26.46 -8.02
C ALA A 403 -7.60 25.74 -8.59
N TYR A 404 -6.97 26.33 -9.60
CA TYR A 404 -5.82 25.75 -10.30
C TYR A 404 -4.47 26.24 -9.76
N ASN A 405 -4.45 27.14 -8.77
CA ASN A 405 -3.21 27.80 -8.32
C ASN A 405 -2.14 26.76 -7.91
N HIS A 406 -2.45 25.89 -6.96
CA HIS A 406 -1.51 24.91 -6.43
C HIS A 406 -1.16 23.81 -7.45
N LEU A 407 -2.11 23.35 -8.27
CA LEU A 407 -1.79 22.47 -9.41
C LEU A 407 -0.74 23.10 -10.34
N ALA A 408 -0.90 24.39 -10.66
CA ALA A 408 0.05 25.11 -11.50
C ALA A 408 1.43 25.29 -10.84
N ILE A 409 1.49 25.46 -9.51
CA ILE A 409 2.75 25.51 -8.77
C ILE A 409 3.50 24.19 -8.89
N TYR A 410 2.84 23.06 -8.61
CA TYR A 410 3.49 21.75 -8.67
C TYR A 410 3.92 21.38 -10.09
N LEU A 411 3.05 21.57 -11.08
CA LEU A 411 3.37 21.31 -12.49
C LEU A 411 4.56 22.15 -12.96
N ARG A 412 4.61 23.45 -12.60
CA ARG A 412 5.74 24.33 -12.92
C ARG A 412 7.03 23.80 -12.31
N TRP A 413 6.99 23.37 -11.04
CA TRP A 413 8.16 22.83 -10.36
C TRP A 413 8.68 21.56 -11.05
N CYS A 414 7.80 20.63 -11.43
CA CYS A 414 8.19 19.43 -12.19
C CYS A 414 8.78 19.76 -13.57
N MET A 415 8.23 20.75 -14.29
CA MET A 415 8.77 21.23 -15.57
C MET A 415 10.18 21.81 -15.42
N VAL A 416 10.43 22.57 -14.35
CA VAL A 416 11.73 23.20 -14.08
C VAL A 416 12.79 22.16 -13.69
N ASN A 417 12.40 21.10 -12.99
CA ASN A 417 13.29 20.06 -12.46
C ASN A 417 13.42 18.83 -13.36
N ASP A 418 13.04 18.93 -14.64
CA ASP A 418 13.18 17.83 -15.61
C ASP A 418 12.45 16.53 -15.18
N LEU A 419 11.29 16.68 -14.55
CA LEU A 419 10.46 15.56 -14.06
C LEU A 419 9.30 15.20 -14.99
N MET A 420 9.19 15.85 -16.15
CA MET A 420 8.19 15.53 -17.17
C MET A 420 8.65 14.35 -18.03
N ARG A 421 7.73 13.52 -18.48
CA ARG A 421 8.02 12.40 -19.39
C ARG A 421 8.14 12.81 -20.86
N ASP A 422 8.72 11.91 -21.65
CA ASP A 422 8.99 12.15 -23.07
C ASP A 422 7.72 12.44 -23.87
N ASP A 423 6.64 11.67 -23.75
CA ASP A 423 5.37 11.92 -24.47
C ASP A 423 4.80 13.33 -24.20
N PHE A 424 4.94 13.82 -22.96
CA PHE A 424 4.52 15.17 -22.59
C PHE A 424 5.43 16.20 -23.24
N LEU A 425 6.75 15.96 -23.26
CA LEU A 425 7.74 16.84 -23.88
C LEU A 425 7.64 16.84 -25.41
N GLU A 426 7.23 15.75 -26.04
CA GLU A 426 6.96 15.70 -27.48
C GLU A 426 5.80 16.62 -27.87
N GLN A 427 4.76 16.70 -27.03
CA GLN A 427 3.58 17.53 -27.28
C GLN A 427 3.75 18.97 -26.81
N PHE A 428 4.41 19.19 -25.67
CA PHE A 428 4.46 20.47 -24.96
C PHE A 428 5.88 20.95 -24.65
N GLY A 429 6.92 20.39 -25.27
CA GLY A 429 8.32 20.74 -25.02
C GLY A 429 8.65 22.22 -25.24
N ASP A 430 8.00 22.87 -26.22
CA ASP A 430 8.14 24.31 -26.44
C ASP A 430 7.62 25.14 -25.26
N LEU A 431 6.53 24.71 -24.60
CA LEU A 431 6.02 25.34 -23.38
C LEU A 431 7.02 25.16 -22.24
N VAL A 432 7.49 23.91 -22.02
CA VAL A 432 8.48 23.60 -20.97
C VAL A 432 9.74 24.43 -21.14
N ALA A 433 10.28 24.55 -22.36
CA ALA A 433 11.47 25.35 -22.64
C ALA A 433 11.27 26.86 -22.32
N ARG A 434 10.08 27.41 -22.57
CA ARG A 434 9.76 28.81 -22.24
C ARG A 434 9.64 29.04 -20.73
N ILE A 435 8.98 28.13 -20.02
CA ILE A 435 8.88 28.16 -18.55
C ILE A 435 10.28 28.09 -17.93
N LYS A 436 11.14 27.15 -18.36
CA LYS A 436 12.51 27.01 -17.84
C LYS A 436 13.39 28.23 -18.10
N SER A 437 13.18 28.91 -19.22
CA SER A 437 13.97 30.10 -19.59
C SER A 437 13.42 31.40 -18.98
N GLY A 438 12.27 31.36 -18.31
CA GLY A 438 11.59 32.56 -17.81
C GLY A 438 11.22 33.54 -18.92
N SER A 439 11.08 33.05 -20.17
CA SER A 439 10.92 33.89 -21.36
C SER A 439 9.46 34.16 -21.74
N ALA A 440 8.50 33.57 -21.03
CA ALA A 440 7.07 33.76 -21.23
C ALA A 440 6.29 33.78 -19.90
N ASP A 441 5.25 34.63 -19.85
CA ASP A 441 4.23 34.65 -18.79
C ASP A 441 3.11 33.64 -19.12
N ASP A 442 3.47 32.41 -19.48
CA ASP A 442 2.49 31.36 -19.76
C ASP A 442 1.71 31.04 -18.47
N ASP A 443 0.41 31.37 -18.43
CA ASP A 443 -0.44 31.07 -17.27
C ASP A 443 -0.80 29.59 -17.24
N LEU A 444 -0.05 28.81 -16.45
CA LEU A 444 -0.21 27.36 -16.36
C LEU A 444 -1.59 26.95 -15.80
N ARG A 445 -2.31 27.83 -15.12
CA ARG A 445 -3.69 27.55 -14.68
C ARG A 445 -4.63 27.39 -15.87
N VAL A 446 -4.47 28.25 -16.88
CA VAL A 446 -5.23 28.17 -18.13
C VAL A 446 -4.81 26.94 -18.92
N PHE A 447 -3.50 26.64 -18.96
CA PHE A 447 -3.00 25.43 -19.61
C PHE A 447 -3.58 24.14 -18.99
N ILE A 448 -3.55 24.01 -17.66
CA ILE A 448 -4.10 22.83 -16.96
C ILE A 448 -5.59 22.67 -17.31
N LYS A 449 -6.35 23.77 -17.26
CA LYS A 449 -7.77 23.77 -17.59
C LYS A 449 -8.06 23.35 -19.02
N ASP A 450 -7.36 23.94 -20.00
CA ASP A 450 -7.71 23.80 -21.42
C ASP A 450 -7.05 22.60 -22.09
N ASN A 451 -5.89 22.15 -21.59
CA ASN A 451 -5.08 21.10 -22.21
C ASN A 451 -4.98 19.81 -21.39
N LEU A 452 -5.14 19.89 -20.07
CA LEU A 452 -5.05 18.73 -19.16
C LEU A 452 -6.40 18.38 -18.52
N ASN A 453 -7.50 18.88 -19.08
CA ASN A 453 -8.86 18.70 -18.55
C ASN A 453 -9.02 19.08 -17.07
N GLY A 454 -8.16 19.96 -16.56
CA GLY A 454 -8.16 20.40 -15.18
C GLY A 454 -7.50 19.46 -14.17
N GLN A 455 -6.81 18.42 -14.64
CA GLN A 455 -6.26 17.36 -13.81
C GLN A 455 -4.73 17.32 -13.88
N LEU A 456 -4.11 16.94 -12.76
CA LEU A 456 -2.74 16.42 -12.75
C LEU A 456 -2.80 14.91 -12.57
N THR A 457 -2.30 14.15 -13.55
CA THR A 457 -2.22 12.70 -13.48
C THR A 457 -0.77 12.24 -13.36
N ARG A 458 -0.56 11.05 -12.78
CA ARG A 458 0.78 10.44 -12.68
C ARG A 458 1.44 10.28 -14.05
N PHE A 459 0.63 10.05 -15.09
CA PHE A 459 1.03 9.93 -16.49
C PHE A 459 1.61 11.22 -17.09
N LEU A 460 1.69 12.34 -16.38
CA LEU A 460 2.40 13.55 -16.84
C LEU A 460 3.91 13.47 -16.61
N PHE A 461 4.34 12.67 -15.64
CA PHE A 461 5.70 12.71 -15.09
C PHE A 461 6.54 11.50 -15.50
N ASN A 462 7.86 11.67 -15.54
CA ASN A 462 8.82 10.58 -15.78
C ASN A 462 8.96 9.70 -14.53
N LYS A 463 9.79 8.64 -14.59
CA LYS A 463 9.96 7.68 -13.48
C LYS A 463 10.25 8.37 -12.13
N GLN A 464 11.15 9.36 -12.12
CA GLN A 464 11.53 10.06 -10.89
C GLN A 464 10.44 11.02 -10.42
N GLY A 465 9.81 11.76 -11.35
CA GLY A 465 8.69 12.64 -11.04
C GLY A 465 7.49 11.90 -10.46
N ARG A 466 7.18 10.71 -11.02
CA ARG A 466 6.13 9.84 -10.48
C ARG A 466 6.47 9.30 -9.09
N ALA A 467 7.67 8.75 -8.90
CA ALA A 467 8.04 8.21 -7.59
C ALA A 467 8.01 9.27 -6.48
N PHE A 468 8.40 10.52 -6.80
CA PHE A 468 8.27 11.62 -5.86
C PHE A 468 6.81 12.07 -5.68
N ALA A 469 6.00 12.09 -6.74
CA ALA A 469 4.57 12.30 -6.64
C ALA A 469 3.90 11.23 -5.75
N ASP A 470 4.30 9.97 -5.83
CA ASP A 470 3.75 8.92 -4.98
C ASP A 470 4.09 9.13 -3.51
N TYR A 471 5.29 9.63 -3.22
CA TYR A 471 5.67 9.97 -1.86
C TYR A 471 4.93 11.22 -1.33
N TYR A 472 4.81 12.25 -2.17
CA TYR A 472 4.43 13.59 -1.74
C TYR A 472 2.97 13.97 -2.04
N TYR A 473 2.32 13.30 -2.98
CA TYR A 473 0.88 13.31 -3.22
C TYR A 473 0.22 11.99 -2.82
N GLY A 474 0.93 10.85 -2.89
CA GLY A 474 0.34 9.52 -2.72
C GLY A 474 0.13 9.11 -1.26
N SER A 475 -1.14 9.05 -0.87
CA SER A 475 -1.80 7.93 -0.19
C SER A 475 -3.21 8.37 0.23
N TYR A 476 -4.18 8.20 -0.66
CA TYR A 476 -5.56 8.00 -0.18
C TYR A 476 -5.53 6.74 0.68
N TYR A 477 -5.92 6.86 1.95
CA TYR A 477 -5.72 5.93 3.09
C TYR A 477 -4.36 6.05 3.80
N GLY A 478 -4.12 7.17 4.51
CA GLY A 478 -2.97 7.30 5.43
C GLY A 478 -2.29 8.67 5.52
N ALA A 479 -2.82 9.71 4.84
CA ALA A 479 -2.23 11.05 4.63
C ALA A 479 -1.69 11.87 5.84
N ASN A 480 -1.55 11.28 7.03
CA ASN A 480 -0.91 11.87 8.22
C ASN A 480 0.45 11.24 8.55
N GLU A 481 0.94 10.27 7.76
CA GLU A 481 2.17 9.50 8.04
C GLU A 481 3.39 9.90 7.19
N THR A 482 3.20 10.70 6.15
CA THR A 482 4.28 11.22 5.28
C THR A 482 4.03 12.68 4.91
N PRO A 483 5.04 13.41 4.40
CA PRO A 483 4.82 14.75 3.86
C PRO A 483 3.82 14.70 2.71
N PHE A 484 2.86 15.63 2.71
CA PHE A 484 1.75 15.64 1.77
C PHE A 484 1.56 17.04 1.18
N TYR A 485 1.51 17.14 -0.15
CA TYR A 485 1.56 18.41 -0.87
C TYR A 485 0.39 19.34 -0.55
N PRO A 486 -0.89 18.92 -0.59
CA PRO A 486 -1.99 19.76 -0.11
C PRO A 486 -1.83 20.19 1.36
N GLY A 487 -1.25 19.32 2.20
CA GLY A 487 -0.87 19.68 3.57
C GLY A 487 0.14 20.82 3.62
N ASP A 488 1.19 20.79 2.79
CA ASP A 488 2.16 21.87 2.68
C ASP A 488 1.58 23.16 2.07
N ILE A 489 0.56 23.05 1.22
CA ILE A 489 -0.18 24.18 0.64
C ILE A 489 -1.01 24.88 1.72
N ASP A 490 -1.71 24.12 2.56
CA ASP A 490 -2.45 24.69 3.70
C ASP A 490 -1.51 25.31 4.74
N ASN A 491 -0.34 24.70 5.00
CA ASN A 491 0.68 25.31 5.86
C ASN A 491 1.21 26.62 5.27
N HIS A 492 1.42 26.69 3.95
CA HIS A 492 1.78 27.94 3.30
C HIS A 492 0.70 29.01 3.47
N ALA A 493 -0.58 28.64 3.33
CA ALA A 493 -1.68 29.57 3.57
C ALA A 493 -1.71 30.06 5.02
N LEU A 494 -1.42 29.20 6.00
CA LEU A 494 -1.24 29.58 7.40
C LEU A 494 -0.09 30.58 7.58
N ASP A 495 1.08 30.28 7.01
CA ASP A 495 2.26 31.16 7.06
C ASP A 495 1.96 32.54 6.44
N TYR A 496 1.24 32.55 5.31
CA TYR A 496 0.92 33.75 4.55
C TYR A 496 -0.10 34.66 5.24
N PHE A 497 -1.19 34.08 5.77
CA PHE A 497 -2.27 34.86 6.40
C PHE A 497 -2.04 35.12 7.90
N GLY A 498 -1.19 34.31 8.54
CA GLY A 498 -1.02 34.25 9.99
C GLY A 498 -2.15 33.48 10.68
N PRO A 499 -1.90 32.95 11.90
CA PRO A 499 -2.80 32.03 12.59
C PRO A 499 -4.18 32.64 12.90
N GLU A 500 -4.22 33.89 13.37
CA GLU A 500 -5.49 34.56 13.72
C GLU A 500 -6.46 34.62 12.53
N ARG A 501 -5.93 34.92 11.34
CA ARG A 501 -6.73 35.10 10.13
C ARG A 501 -7.03 33.76 9.47
N TYR A 502 -6.06 32.84 9.42
CA TYR A 502 -6.23 31.49 8.89
C TYR A 502 -7.32 30.70 9.62
N HIS A 503 -7.39 30.78 10.95
CA HIS A 503 -8.40 30.08 11.76
C HIS A 503 -9.73 30.86 11.90
N SER A 504 -9.87 32.01 11.24
CA SER A 504 -11.13 32.76 11.23
C SER A 504 -12.16 32.19 10.25
N ASP A 505 -13.41 32.64 10.37
CA ASP A 505 -14.49 32.29 9.43
C ASP A 505 -14.32 32.91 8.03
N GLU A 506 -13.31 33.78 7.81
CA GLU A 506 -13.09 34.51 6.55
C GLU A 506 -13.00 33.57 5.34
N PHE A 507 -12.26 32.47 5.49
CA PHE A 507 -11.93 31.58 4.38
C PHE A 507 -12.84 30.37 4.25
N LYS A 508 -13.77 30.16 5.19
CA LYS A 508 -14.66 28.98 5.25
C LYS A 508 -13.89 27.65 5.07
N GLU A 509 -12.73 27.57 5.73
CA GLU A 509 -11.78 26.45 5.69
C GLU A 509 -11.04 26.24 4.35
N GLU A 510 -11.13 27.18 3.40
CA GLU A 510 -10.50 27.07 2.08
C GLU A 510 -9.39 28.12 1.87
N ALA A 511 -8.59 28.40 2.90
CA ALA A 511 -7.62 29.50 2.90
C ALA A 511 -6.62 29.43 1.74
N TYR A 512 -6.21 28.23 1.32
CA TYR A 512 -5.29 28.06 0.18
C TYR A 512 -5.84 28.64 -1.15
N LEU A 513 -7.16 28.69 -1.35
CA LEU A 513 -7.77 29.30 -2.54
C LEU A 513 -7.63 30.84 -2.58
N PHE A 514 -7.39 31.45 -1.42
CA PHE A 514 -7.24 32.91 -1.27
C PHE A 514 -5.79 33.38 -1.41
N VAL A 515 -4.81 32.48 -1.39
CA VAL A 515 -3.40 32.82 -1.60
C VAL A 515 -3.24 33.35 -3.03
N PRO A 516 -2.69 34.57 -3.22
CA PRO A 516 -2.46 35.12 -4.55
C PRO A 516 -1.53 34.22 -5.38
N TYR A 517 -1.88 34.04 -6.66
CA TYR A 517 -0.98 33.36 -7.60
C TYR A 517 0.05 34.34 -8.15
N ASP A 518 1.21 34.37 -7.52
CA ASP A 518 2.35 35.20 -7.89
C ASP A 518 3.68 34.45 -7.77
N GLU A 519 4.78 35.13 -8.12
CA GLU A 519 6.11 34.53 -8.07
C GLU A 519 6.58 34.27 -6.64
N ASP A 520 6.14 35.07 -5.65
CA ASP A 520 6.51 34.86 -4.25
C ASP A 520 5.90 33.56 -3.72
N TYR A 521 4.64 33.26 -4.07
CA TYR A 521 4.02 31.98 -3.78
C TYR A 521 4.76 30.81 -4.44
N TYR A 522 5.13 30.94 -5.72
CA TYR A 522 5.91 29.90 -6.40
C TYR A 522 7.27 29.68 -5.75
N GLN A 523 8.02 30.73 -5.44
CA GLN A 523 9.35 30.62 -4.83
C GLN A 523 9.28 30.00 -3.43
N ALA A 524 8.29 30.38 -2.62
CA ALA A 524 8.10 29.81 -1.29
C ALA A 524 7.77 28.31 -1.37
N MET A 525 6.86 27.92 -2.26
CA MET A 525 6.51 26.52 -2.43
C MET A 525 7.62 25.72 -3.10
N SER A 526 8.30 26.24 -4.12
CA SER A 526 9.39 25.52 -4.79
C SER A 526 10.52 25.18 -3.83
N GLN A 527 10.90 26.11 -2.94
CA GLN A 527 11.91 25.84 -1.90
C GLN A 527 11.48 24.73 -0.93
N ARG A 528 10.19 24.69 -0.58
CA ARG A 528 9.62 23.62 0.26
C ARG A 528 9.67 22.28 -0.49
N ILE A 529 9.20 22.24 -1.74
CA ILE A 529 9.22 21.03 -2.58
C ILE A 529 10.66 20.54 -2.82
N ASP A 530 11.61 21.43 -3.08
CA ASP A 530 13.04 21.10 -3.24
C ASP A 530 13.59 20.39 -1.99
N ARG A 531 13.24 20.89 -0.79
CA ARG A 531 13.62 20.24 0.48
C ARG A 531 12.96 18.87 0.62
N ARG A 532 11.66 18.74 0.33
CA ARG A 532 10.95 17.43 0.37
C ARG A 532 11.59 16.43 -0.58
N PHE A 533 11.95 16.87 -1.78
CA PHE A 533 12.59 16.04 -2.79
C PHE A 533 13.97 15.55 -2.34
N ALA A 534 14.80 16.44 -1.79
CA ALA A 534 16.12 16.07 -1.26
C ALA A 534 16.02 15.10 -0.07
N ASN A 535 15.10 15.37 0.88
CA ASN A 535 14.89 14.55 2.07
C ASN A 535 14.37 13.15 1.69
N TRP A 536 13.41 13.07 0.77
CA TRP A 536 12.90 11.81 0.23
C TRP A 536 14.01 10.93 -0.37
N GLN A 537 14.95 11.52 -1.13
CA GLN A 537 16.06 10.77 -1.71
C GLN A 537 17.04 10.22 -0.67
N GLY A 538 17.15 10.86 0.49
CA GLY A 538 18.02 10.46 1.59
C GLY A 538 17.34 9.58 2.64
N LEU A 539 16.03 9.32 2.51
CA LEU A 539 15.24 8.65 3.53
C LEU A 539 15.57 7.15 3.59
N HIS A 540 16.02 6.70 4.76
CA HIS A 540 16.22 5.31 5.10
C HIS A 540 15.37 4.95 6.31
N ILE A 541 14.54 3.92 6.20
CA ILE A 541 13.70 3.40 7.28
C ILE A 541 14.29 2.09 7.78
N ASP A 542 14.40 1.96 9.11
CA ASP A 542 14.83 0.71 9.74
C ASP A 542 13.71 -0.33 9.64
N LYS A 543 14.00 -1.41 8.91
CA LYS A 543 13.06 -2.51 8.63
C LYS A 543 12.63 -3.26 9.88
N ASP A 544 13.46 -3.25 10.92
CA ASP A 544 13.17 -3.96 12.17
C ASP A 544 12.15 -3.20 13.04
N THR A 545 11.88 -1.93 12.71
CA THR A 545 10.95 -1.05 13.46
C THR A 545 9.72 -0.63 12.66
N VAL A 546 9.49 -1.21 11.47
CA VAL A 546 8.35 -0.84 10.59
C VAL A 546 7.01 -1.05 11.28
N GLU A 547 6.87 -2.14 12.03
CA GLU A 547 5.67 -2.44 12.79
C GLU A 547 5.87 -2.06 14.26
N PRO A 548 4.85 -1.48 14.92
CA PRO A 548 4.96 -1.15 16.33
C PRO A 548 5.12 -2.42 17.16
N ASP A 549 6.12 -2.43 18.04
CA ASP A 549 6.38 -3.52 18.96
C ASP A 549 5.38 -3.53 20.15
N GLU A 550 5.61 -4.44 21.11
CA GLU A 550 4.72 -4.56 22.28
C GLU A 550 4.68 -3.28 23.13
N LEU A 551 5.82 -2.59 23.28
CA LEU A 551 5.92 -1.36 24.04
C LEU A 551 5.22 -0.20 23.34
N ALA A 552 5.45 -0.01 22.03
CA ALA A 552 4.76 1.01 21.23
C ALA A 552 3.24 0.84 21.27
N ARG A 553 2.75 -0.41 21.16
CA ARG A 553 1.32 -0.72 21.29
C ARG A 553 0.79 -0.41 22.69
N ALA A 554 1.56 -0.68 23.74
CA ALA A 554 1.19 -0.33 25.11
C ALA A 554 1.10 1.20 25.31
N PHE A 555 2.03 1.98 24.75
CA PHE A 555 1.94 3.45 24.74
C PHE A 555 0.69 3.95 24.02
N MET A 556 0.43 3.48 22.80
CA MET A 556 -0.76 3.88 22.03
C MET A 556 -2.05 3.52 22.77
N ASP A 557 -2.11 2.33 23.38
CA ASP A 557 -3.24 1.95 24.24
C ASP A 557 -3.35 2.89 25.44
N TYR A 558 -2.25 3.11 26.18
CA TYR A 558 -2.20 3.99 27.35
C TYR A 558 -2.73 5.39 27.01
N LEU A 559 -2.21 6.02 25.97
CA LEU A 559 -2.55 7.41 25.58
C LEU A 559 -4.06 7.62 25.35
N ASP A 560 -4.77 6.60 24.85
CA ASP A 560 -6.24 6.63 24.65
C ASP A 560 -6.69 7.78 23.75
N CYS A 561 -5.93 8.03 22.68
CA CYS A 561 -6.20 9.05 21.67
C CYS A 561 -5.72 8.60 20.29
N GLU A 562 -6.05 9.37 19.24
CA GLU A 562 -5.52 9.12 17.91
C GLU A 562 -3.98 9.22 17.94
N CYS A 563 -3.32 8.16 17.48
CA CYS A 563 -1.88 8.03 17.47
C CYS A 563 -1.42 7.62 16.08
N THR A 564 -0.29 8.17 15.67
CA THR A 564 0.43 7.77 14.46
C THR A 564 1.81 7.28 14.87
N TYR A 565 2.16 6.06 14.49
CA TYR A 565 3.46 5.47 14.79
C TYR A 565 4.44 5.72 13.66
N PHE A 566 5.68 6.07 14.01
CA PHE A 566 6.79 6.26 13.08
C PHE A 566 7.91 5.28 13.40
N PRO A 567 8.37 4.50 12.40
CA PRO A 567 9.57 3.68 12.54
C PRO A 567 10.81 4.56 12.67
N SER A 568 11.92 3.97 13.12
CA SER A 568 13.22 4.63 13.12
C SER A 568 13.63 5.01 11.70
N MET A 569 14.07 6.26 11.50
CA MET A 569 14.43 6.77 10.17
C MET A 569 15.67 7.68 10.20
N SER A 570 16.38 7.76 9.07
CA SER A 570 17.59 8.59 8.93
C SER A 570 17.31 10.08 8.69
N ASP A 571 16.07 10.45 8.42
CA ASP A 571 15.63 11.82 8.18
C ASP A 571 14.23 12.01 8.78
N ASP A 572 14.04 13.03 9.63
CA ASP A 572 12.83 13.28 10.40
C ASP A 572 11.74 14.06 9.64
N ASP A 573 11.94 14.32 8.34
CA ASP A 573 10.99 15.07 7.51
C ASP A 573 9.55 14.50 7.56
N PRO A 574 9.32 13.16 7.53
CA PRO A 574 7.98 12.60 7.70
C PRO A 574 7.36 12.94 9.06
N ILE A 575 8.12 12.76 10.15
CA ILE A 575 7.68 13.02 11.52
C ILE A 575 7.31 14.49 11.70
N MET A 576 8.22 15.40 11.31
CA MET A 576 8.03 16.84 11.50
C MET A 576 6.92 17.41 10.59
N SER A 577 6.68 16.80 9.43
CA SER A 577 5.54 17.16 8.58
C SER A 577 4.22 16.82 9.25
N ALA A 578 4.08 15.56 9.69
CA ALA A 578 2.91 15.09 10.41
C ALA A 578 2.64 15.93 11.67
N TYR A 579 3.70 16.23 12.44
CA TYR A 579 3.62 17.11 13.61
C TYR A 579 3.10 18.50 13.25
N THR A 580 3.65 19.14 12.21
CA THR A 580 3.23 20.49 11.77
C THR A 580 1.78 20.49 11.25
N TYR A 581 1.38 19.46 10.49
CA TYR A 581 -0.01 19.33 10.04
C TYR A 581 -0.96 19.15 11.22
N ALA A 582 -0.58 18.33 12.20
CA ALA A 582 -1.34 18.12 13.42
C ALA A 582 -1.43 19.39 14.27
N GLN A 583 -0.38 20.22 14.33
CA GLN A 583 -0.43 21.52 15.02
C GLN A 583 -1.47 22.45 14.38
N ARG A 584 -1.48 22.54 13.05
CA ARG A 584 -2.47 23.32 12.30
C ARG A 584 -3.90 22.82 12.55
N LEU A 585 -4.12 21.50 12.49
CA LEU A 585 -5.45 20.90 12.66
C LEU A 585 -5.94 20.99 14.12
N GLY A 586 -5.05 20.80 15.09
CA GLY A 586 -5.36 20.76 16.52
C GLY A 586 -6.04 22.02 17.06
N VAL A 587 -5.73 23.19 16.49
CA VAL A 587 -6.40 24.46 16.84
C VAL A 587 -7.91 24.41 16.57
N ARG A 588 -8.33 23.76 15.48
CA ARG A 588 -9.75 23.65 15.09
C ARG A 588 -10.41 22.41 15.68
N GLU A 589 -9.70 21.29 15.71
CA GLU A 589 -10.22 19.99 16.14
C GLU A 589 -10.18 19.77 17.66
N GLY A 590 -9.42 20.61 18.38
CA GLY A 590 -9.42 20.64 19.84
C GLY A 590 -8.47 19.64 20.49
N PHE A 591 -7.26 19.51 19.94
CA PHE A 591 -6.20 18.66 20.48
C PHE A 591 -4.83 19.35 20.44
N ILE A 592 -3.87 18.82 21.19
CA ILE A 592 -2.45 19.22 21.14
C ILE A 592 -1.61 18.02 20.66
N PRO A 593 -0.85 18.15 19.56
CA PRO A 593 0.05 17.10 19.09
C PRO A 593 1.30 17.02 19.96
N VAL A 594 1.74 15.79 20.25
CA VAL A 594 2.96 15.53 21.02
C VAL A 594 3.71 14.34 20.41
N LEU A 595 5.03 14.44 20.27
CA LEU A 595 5.93 13.36 19.86
C LEU A 595 6.43 12.59 21.10
N VAL A 596 6.02 11.34 21.22
CA VAL A 596 6.32 10.47 22.37
C VAL A 596 7.33 9.42 21.92
N ASN A 597 8.51 9.42 22.56
CA ASN A 597 9.52 8.39 22.33
C ASN A 597 9.05 7.03 22.86
N VAL A 598 9.28 5.95 22.10
CA VAL A 598 8.98 4.60 22.59
C VAL A 598 10.21 4.07 23.33
N ASP A 599 10.27 4.32 24.64
CA ASP A 599 11.34 3.84 25.50
C ASP A 599 10.85 3.32 26.85
N GLU A 600 11.52 2.30 27.38
CA GLU A 600 11.12 1.62 28.63
C GLU A 600 11.17 2.58 29.84
N GLY A 601 12.14 3.50 29.89
CA GLY A 601 12.27 4.44 30.99
C GLY A 601 11.11 5.44 31.05
N LEU A 602 10.66 5.96 29.90
CA LEU A 602 9.48 6.82 29.83
C LEU A 602 8.23 6.04 30.23
N TRP A 603 8.11 4.78 29.83
CA TRP A 603 7.01 3.92 30.23
C TRP A 603 6.97 3.75 31.76
N GLU A 604 8.11 3.42 32.39
CA GLU A 604 8.24 3.32 33.84
C GLU A 604 7.84 4.62 34.53
N ASN A 605 8.32 5.78 34.06
CA ASN A 605 7.97 7.09 34.63
C ASN A 605 6.46 7.36 34.58
N ILE A 606 5.82 7.08 33.44
CA ILE A 606 4.40 7.33 33.22
C ILE A 606 3.53 6.39 34.07
N ILE A 607 3.87 5.09 34.13
CA ILE A 607 3.13 4.11 34.93
C ILE A 607 3.37 4.36 36.43
N GLY A 608 4.61 4.61 36.85
CA GLY A 608 4.94 4.93 38.25
C GLY A 608 4.14 6.11 38.81
N ASN A 609 3.82 7.11 37.97
CA ASN A 609 2.99 8.24 38.38
C ASN A 609 1.47 7.97 38.33
N SER A 610 0.99 7.19 37.37
CA SER A 610 -0.45 7.05 37.09
C SER A 610 -1.07 5.75 37.62
N ASP A 611 -0.30 4.66 37.64
CA ASP A 611 -0.64 3.37 38.24
C ASP A 611 0.61 2.68 38.86
N PRO A 612 1.09 3.16 40.03
CA PRO A 612 2.29 2.61 40.65
C PRO A 612 2.22 1.12 41.01
N ASP A 613 1.03 0.52 41.10
CA ASP A 613 0.91 -0.92 41.39
C ASP A 613 1.31 -1.80 40.18
N SER A 614 1.35 -1.21 38.98
CA SER A 614 1.72 -1.87 37.72
C SER A 614 3.13 -1.50 37.24
N GLU A 615 3.86 -0.64 37.95
CA GLU A 615 5.19 -0.16 37.53
C GLU A 615 6.20 -1.30 37.28
N SER A 616 6.14 -2.39 38.06
CA SER A 616 7.02 -3.54 37.92
C SER A 616 6.44 -4.67 37.04
N SER A 617 5.54 -4.35 36.12
CA SER A 617 4.96 -5.32 35.18
C SER A 617 5.93 -5.57 34.01
N ASP A 618 6.37 -6.82 33.86
CA ASP A 618 7.23 -7.24 32.74
C ASP A 618 6.48 -7.37 31.40
N ASP A 619 5.16 -7.16 31.38
CA ASP A 619 4.27 -7.36 30.22
C ASP A 619 3.58 -6.08 29.73
N TYR A 620 4.09 -4.91 30.14
CA TYR A 620 3.56 -3.58 29.79
C TYR A 620 2.06 -3.42 30.04
N THR A 621 1.55 -4.07 31.10
CA THR A 621 0.13 -3.98 31.48
C THR A 621 -0.11 -2.91 32.53
N PHE A 622 -1.23 -2.20 32.42
CA PHE A 622 -1.63 -1.16 33.38
C PHE A 622 -3.14 -1.19 33.68
N ASN A 623 -3.53 -0.64 34.82
CA ASN A 623 -4.93 -0.51 35.19
C ASN A 623 -5.54 0.76 34.59
N ARG A 624 -6.31 0.59 33.52
CA ARG A 624 -7.02 1.67 32.82
C ARG A 624 -7.88 2.54 33.74
N GLU A 625 -8.57 1.97 34.72
CA GLU A 625 -9.45 2.73 35.61
C GLU A 625 -8.66 3.71 36.49
N LYS A 626 -7.51 3.28 37.01
CA LYS A 626 -6.63 4.15 37.81
C LYS A 626 -5.97 5.24 36.98
N VAL A 627 -5.50 4.91 35.78
CA VAL A 627 -4.94 5.90 34.84
C VAL A 627 -5.98 6.97 34.51
N ASN A 628 -7.21 6.57 34.23
CA ASN A 628 -8.30 7.51 33.96
C ASN A 628 -8.69 8.34 35.19
N GLU A 629 -8.64 7.75 36.39
CA GLU A 629 -8.84 8.49 37.64
C GLU A 629 -7.74 9.54 37.87
N PHE A 630 -6.47 9.16 37.65
CA PHE A 630 -5.32 10.06 37.73
C PHE A 630 -5.47 11.23 36.75
N ARG A 631 -5.73 10.93 35.47
CA ARG A 631 -5.95 11.93 34.40
C ARG A 631 -7.02 12.93 34.78
N ARG A 632 -8.20 12.44 35.14
CA ARG A 632 -9.33 13.28 35.56
C ARG A 632 -8.97 14.17 36.74
N ARG A 633 -8.31 13.61 37.78
CA ARG A 633 -7.91 14.37 38.97
C ARG A 633 -6.97 15.52 38.60
N LEU A 634 -6.01 15.29 37.70
CA LEU A 634 -5.06 16.33 37.31
C LEU A 634 -5.71 17.38 36.40
N LEU A 635 -6.58 16.98 35.46
CA LEU A 635 -7.30 17.88 34.57
C LEU A 635 -8.33 18.78 35.28
N GLU A 636 -8.98 18.27 36.33
CA GLU A 636 -9.98 19.00 37.12
C GLU A 636 -9.37 19.87 38.22
N ALA A 637 -8.12 19.63 38.61
CA ALA A 637 -7.45 20.39 39.64
C ALA A 637 -7.16 21.84 39.19
N PRO A 638 -7.33 22.84 40.07
CA PRO A 638 -6.88 24.20 39.77
C PRO A 638 -5.36 24.23 39.53
N VAL A 639 -4.96 24.78 38.38
CA VAL A 639 -3.53 24.96 38.04
C VAL A 639 -2.89 25.95 39.00
N MET A 640 -1.73 25.60 39.55
CA MET A 640 -0.98 26.45 40.48
C MET A 640 -0.38 27.68 39.76
N ASP A 641 0.15 28.62 40.52
CA ASP A 641 0.90 29.76 39.97
C ASP A 641 2.34 29.34 39.64
N GLY A 642 2.60 29.06 38.35
CA GLY A 642 3.90 28.61 37.86
C GLY A 642 5.04 29.60 38.14
N LYS A 643 4.78 30.90 38.04
CA LYS A 643 5.78 31.92 38.32
C LYS A 643 6.24 31.87 39.79
N SER A 644 5.29 31.78 40.72
CA SER A 644 5.60 31.63 42.15
C SER A 644 6.37 30.33 42.47
N ILE A 645 6.27 29.29 41.63
CA ILE A 645 7.06 28.06 41.79
C ILE A 645 8.49 28.32 41.30
N LEU A 646 8.65 28.87 40.10
CA LEU A 646 9.96 29.25 39.55
C LEU A 646 10.71 30.20 40.48
N ASP A 647 10.05 31.27 40.96
CA ASP A 647 10.65 32.25 41.89
C ASP A 647 11.18 31.59 43.18
N LYS A 648 10.55 30.50 43.64
CA LYS A 648 11.03 29.74 44.80
C LYS A 648 12.20 28.83 44.45
N LEU A 649 12.20 28.23 43.27
CA LEU A 649 13.28 27.38 42.78
C LEU A 649 14.56 28.18 42.52
N THR A 650 14.44 29.39 41.97
CA THR A 650 15.59 30.27 41.69
C THR A 650 16.32 30.77 42.95
N GLY A 651 15.68 30.78 44.12
CA GLY A 651 16.27 31.31 45.36
C GLY A 651 16.47 32.84 45.37
N GLN A 652 16.99 33.38 46.48
CA GLN A 652 17.25 34.83 46.66
C GLN A 652 18.65 35.28 46.24
N ASP A 653 19.53 34.38 45.79
CA ASP A 653 20.97 34.63 45.56
C ASP A 653 21.34 34.87 44.07
N ASN A 654 20.36 35.03 43.17
CA ASN A 654 20.61 35.30 41.73
C ASN A 654 21.03 36.75 41.42
N ASP A 655 21.16 37.61 42.43
CA ASP A 655 21.63 39.00 42.28
C ASP A 655 23.13 39.08 41.89
N ASP A 656 23.87 37.96 41.92
CA ASP A 656 25.33 37.86 41.68
C ASP A 656 25.72 37.17 40.34
N ILE A 657 24.77 36.87 39.43
CA ILE A 657 25.08 36.32 38.09
C ILE A 657 25.58 37.47 37.19
N ASP A 658 26.91 37.62 37.09
CA ASP A 658 27.62 38.58 36.23
C ASP A 658 28.07 37.92 34.91
N GLU A 659 27.11 37.31 34.20
CA GLU A 659 27.33 36.68 32.89
C GLU A 659 26.63 37.49 31.79
N GLU A 660 27.35 37.72 30.69
CA GLU A 660 26.78 38.35 29.49
C GLU A 660 26.14 37.27 28.59
N PRO A 661 25.04 37.58 27.87
CA PRO A 661 24.42 36.65 26.92
C PRO A 661 25.28 36.44 25.66
N GLU A 662 26.33 35.63 25.77
CA GLU A 662 27.24 35.28 24.69
C GLU A 662 27.59 33.78 24.70
N GLY A 663 27.90 33.23 23.52
CA GLY A 663 28.38 31.85 23.39
C GLY A 663 27.29 30.80 23.28
N GLY A 664 26.05 31.21 22.98
CA GLY A 664 24.95 30.32 22.66
C GLY A 664 24.93 29.90 21.18
N PHE A 665 23.94 29.08 20.83
CA PHE A 665 23.71 28.61 19.46
C PHE A 665 22.23 28.72 19.08
N ASP A 666 21.90 28.58 17.80
CA ASP A 666 20.51 28.56 17.34
C ASP A 666 19.94 27.14 17.37
N ASN A 667 18.97 26.90 18.25
CA ASN A 667 18.23 25.64 18.33
C ASN A 667 16.81 25.79 17.78
N ASN A 668 16.59 25.21 16.60
CA ASN A 668 15.32 25.30 15.88
C ASN A 668 14.77 23.93 15.45
N ARG A 669 15.27 22.85 16.05
CA ARG A 669 14.83 21.48 15.78
C ARG A 669 14.84 20.65 17.05
N TYR A 670 13.85 19.79 17.21
CA TYR A 670 13.87 18.78 18.24
C TYR A 670 15.05 17.83 18.02
N SER A 671 15.69 17.42 19.11
CA SER A 671 16.87 16.58 19.08
C SER A 671 16.74 15.32 19.95
N SER A 672 15.84 15.34 20.93
CA SER A 672 15.78 14.32 21.99
C SER A 672 15.46 12.92 21.47
N TYR A 673 14.71 12.83 20.38
CA TYR A 673 14.34 11.56 19.77
C TYR A 673 15.39 10.99 18.79
N TRP A 674 16.55 11.64 18.63
CA TRP A 674 17.62 11.12 17.78
C TRP A 674 18.53 10.17 18.55
N ASN A 675 18.72 8.97 18.00
CA ASN A 675 19.68 8.02 18.51
C ASN A 675 21.07 8.30 17.91
N THR A 676 22.00 8.77 18.75
CA THR A 676 23.36 9.14 18.32
C THR A 676 24.22 7.94 17.90
N ASP A 677 23.90 6.73 18.38
CA ASP A 677 24.66 5.53 18.06
C ASP A 677 24.32 4.98 16.67
N THR A 678 23.04 5.07 16.28
CA THR A 678 22.56 4.60 14.98
C THR A 678 22.49 5.71 13.93
N ASN A 679 22.51 6.98 14.35
CA ASN A 679 22.24 8.15 13.50
C ASN A 679 20.87 8.05 12.80
N MET A 680 19.87 7.54 13.55
CA MET A 680 18.47 7.44 13.15
C MET A 680 17.60 7.94 14.31
N THR A 681 16.34 8.29 14.04
CA THR A 681 15.38 8.52 15.12
C THR A 681 15.13 7.24 15.90
N HIS A 682 14.74 7.36 17.16
CA HIS A 682 14.04 6.29 17.86
C HIS A 682 12.64 6.06 17.24
N PRO A 683 12.00 4.92 17.49
CA PRO A 683 10.58 4.76 17.18
C PRO A 683 9.75 5.79 17.95
N LEU A 684 8.82 6.44 17.26
CA LEU A 684 8.09 7.59 17.78
C LEU A 684 6.59 7.44 17.59
N ILE A 685 5.82 8.03 18.51
CA ILE A 685 4.37 8.13 18.40
C ILE A 685 4.00 9.61 18.36
N LEU A 686 3.32 10.05 17.30
CA LEU A 686 2.61 11.31 17.28
C LEU A 686 1.22 11.12 17.90
N ALA A 687 1.03 11.65 19.11
CA ALA A 687 -0.22 11.55 19.85
C ALA A 687 -1.04 12.85 19.73
N ARG A 688 -2.31 12.75 19.34
CA ARG A 688 -3.26 13.88 19.32
C ARG A 688 -3.98 13.97 20.65
N ILE A 689 -3.33 14.55 21.65
CA ILE A 689 -3.84 14.60 23.02
C ILE A 689 -5.10 15.48 23.08
N PRO A 690 -6.26 14.97 23.56
CA PRO A 690 -7.56 15.64 23.45
C PRO A 690 -7.74 16.73 24.53
N VAL A 691 -6.84 17.71 24.52
CA VAL A 691 -6.87 18.91 25.35
C VAL A 691 -6.65 20.13 24.45
N THR A 692 -7.11 21.30 24.89
CA THR A 692 -6.90 22.58 24.17
C THR A 692 -5.91 23.50 24.87
N GLU A 693 -5.57 23.18 26.11
CA GLU A 693 -4.61 23.91 26.94
C GLU A 693 -3.29 23.12 26.92
N PRO A 694 -2.21 23.62 26.29
CA PRO A 694 -0.97 22.85 26.08
C PRO A 694 -0.34 22.27 27.34
N TRP A 695 -0.44 22.98 28.47
CA TRP A 695 0.08 22.47 29.74
C TRP A 695 -0.70 21.28 30.29
N LYS A 696 -1.91 20.97 29.79
CA LYS A 696 -2.69 19.82 30.28
C LYS A 696 -2.21 18.48 29.76
N ILE A 697 -1.27 18.45 28.80
CA ILE A 697 -0.73 17.18 28.28
C ILE A 697 -0.04 16.35 29.37
N PHE A 698 0.48 16.96 30.45
CA PHE A 698 1.08 16.24 31.59
C PHE A 698 0.08 15.36 32.36
N ALA A 699 -1.23 15.49 32.11
CA ALA A 699 -2.21 14.52 32.59
C ALA A 699 -2.16 13.20 31.81
N TYR A 700 -1.83 13.28 30.52
CA TYR A 700 -1.70 12.14 29.61
C TYR A 700 -0.28 11.60 29.58
N LEU A 701 0.72 12.43 29.79
CA LEU A 701 2.14 12.07 29.86
C LEU A 701 2.70 12.55 31.21
N PRO A 702 2.41 11.84 32.32
CA PRO A 702 2.86 12.22 33.65
C PRO A 702 4.36 11.92 33.84
N PHE A 703 5.20 12.61 33.08
CA PHE A 703 6.64 12.46 32.96
C PHE A 703 7.41 12.73 34.27
N GLY A 704 6.97 13.65 35.12
CA GLY A 704 7.78 14.19 36.22
C GLY A 704 7.84 13.34 37.49
N ASN A 705 8.25 13.98 38.60
CA ASN A 705 8.33 13.38 39.95
C ASN A 705 9.38 12.25 40.11
N TRP A 706 10.53 12.41 39.46
CA TRP A 706 11.71 11.56 39.62
C TRP A 706 12.98 12.43 39.55
N ASN A 707 14.07 12.01 40.21
CA ASN A 707 15.28 12.80 40.42
C ASN A 707 15.00 14.24 40.89
N ASP A 708 15.46 15.25 40.15
CA ASP A 708 15.17 16.67 40.39
C ASP A 708 14.11 17.23 39.41
N CYS A 709 13.47 16.37 38.60
CA CYS A 709 12.39 16.75 37.71
C CYS A 709 11.12 17.12 38.51
N PRO A 710 10.55 18.32 38.32
CA PRO A 710 9.38 18.77 39.08
C PRO A 710 8.19 17.81 39.00
N ALA A 711 7.33 17.83 40.01
CA ALA A 711 6.15 16.98 40.01
C ALA A 711 5.17 17.39 38.89
N ASN A 712 4.36 16.46 38.38
CA ASN A 712 3.43 16.71 37.27
C ASN A 712 2.49 17.95 37.44
N PRO A 713 1.94 18.24 38.64
CA PRO A 713 1.19 19.49 38.86
C PRO A 713 2.05 20.76 38.73
N GLU A 714 3.33 20.70 39.10
CA GLU A 714 4.29 21.80 39.00
C GLU A 714 4.73 21.99 37.54
N LEU A 715 5.04 20.90 36.81
CA LEU A 715 5.27 20.92 35.36
C LEU A 715 4.12 21.61 34.63
N MET A 716 2.88 21.23 34.94
CA MET A 716 1.68 21.84 34.38
C MET A 716 1.57 23.34 34.70
N ALA A 717 1.87 23.75 35.93
CA ALA A 717 1.79 25.15 36.34
C ALA A 717 2.87 26.01 35.67
N ILE A 718 4.11 25.52 35.60
CA ILE A 718 5.24 26.20 34.98
C ILE A 718 5.02 26.30 33.47
N SER A 719 4.59 25.21 32.82
CA SER A 719 4.25 25.19 31.40
C SER A 719 3.14 26.17 31.05
N LYS A 720 2.13 26.31 31.92
CA LYS A 720 1.08 27.31 31.74
C LYS A 720 1.65 28.72 31.74
N TYR A 721 2.51 29.05 32.71
CA TYR A 721 3.17 30.35 32.78
C TYR A 721 4.03 30.63 31.54
N TRP A 722 4.83 29.66 31.10
CA TRP A 722 5.65 29.81 29.89
C TRP A 722 4.83 29.91 28.61
N TYR A 723 3.71 29.21 28.52
CA TYR A 723 2.77 29.40 27.42
C TYR A 723 2.18 30.82 27.41
N GLU A 724 1.75 31.33 28.57
CA GLU A 724 1.17 32.68 28.68
C GLU A 724 2.19 33.79 28.38
N GLU A 725 3.46 33.62 28.76
CA GLU A 725 4.51 34.63 28.57
C GLU A 725 5.21 34.54 27.21
N TYR A 726 5.47 33.32 26.72
CA TYR A 726 6.34 33.07 25.56
C TYR A 726 5.67 32.24 24.46
N GLY A 727 4.45 31.73 24.69
CA GLY A 727 3.79 30.80 23.77
C GLY A 727 4.45 29.41 23.73
N ALA A 728 5.26 29.06 24.73
CA ALA A 728 5.96 27.78 24.78
C ALA A 728 4.99 26.60 24.92
N VAL A 729 5.07 25.66 24.00
CA VAL A 729 4.23 24.44 23.97
C VAL A 729 5.13 23.21 24.08
N PRO A 730 4.92 22.33 25.07
CA PRO A 730 5.67 21.08 25.16
C PRO A 730 5.34 20.19 23.96
N GLY A 731 6.38 19.70 23.28
CA GLY A 731 6.22 19.03 21.98
C GLY A 731 6.82 17.64 21.87
N THR A 732 7.85 17.31 22.65
CA THR A 732 8.40 15.94 22.68
C THR A 732 8.92 15.50 24.05
N PHE A 733 8.85 14.20 24.30
CA PHE A 733 9.15 13.52 25.56
C PHE A 733 9.98 12.26 25.31
N THR A 734 11.06 12.10 26.08
CA THR A 734 11.80 10.82 26.26
C THR A 734 11.74 10.39 27.73
N SER A 735 12.50 9.39 28.14
CA SER A 735 12.66 9.02 29.56
C SER A 735 13.16 10.18 30.42
N ASP A 736 14.04 11.01 29.86
CA ASP A 736 14.87 11.96 30.59
C ASP A 736 14.89 13.37 29.98
N GLN A 737 14.21 13.58 28.84
CA GLN A 737 14.22 14.84 28.10
C GLN A 737 12.82 15.34 27.83
N LEU A 738 12.71 16.67 27.85
CA LEU A 738 11.50 17.41 27.50
C LEU A 738 11.88 18.59 26.64
N GLU A 739 11.23 18.74 25.48
CA GLU A 739 11.46 19.90 24.61
C GLU A 739 10.16 20.70 24.38
N TYR A 740 10.28 22.02 24.34
CA TYR A 740 9.18 22.94 24.03
C TYR A 740 9.45 23.64 22.70
N GLU A 741 8.40 23.89 21.91
CA GLU A 741 8.45 24.79 20.78
C GLU A 741 7.80 26.15 21.10
N LEU A 742 8.43 27.21 20.61
CA LEU A 742 7.97 28.58 20.72
C LEU A 742 7.64 29.17 19.33
N PRO A 743 6.65 30.07 19.26
CA PRO A 743 6.32 30.78 18.02
C PRO A 743 7.43 31.75 17.58
N ALA A 744 8.24 32.24 18.52
CA ALA A 744 9.38 33.11 18.26
C ALA A 744 10.43 32.99 19.38
N PRO A 745 11.71 33.30 19.11
CA PRO A 745 12.74 33.36 20.15
C PRO A 745 12.43 34.35 21.27
N VAL A 746 13.04 34.12 22.44
CA VAL A 746 12.84 34.98 23.62
C VAL A 746 13.39 36.38 23.34
N PRO A 747 12.66 37.47 23.65
CA PRO A 747 13.19 38.83 23.53
C PRO A 747 14.49 39.02 24.32
N GLU A 748 15.43 39.77 23.76
CA GLU A 748 16.77 39.98 24.34
C GLU A 748 16.72 40.52 25.79
N ASP A 749 15.76 41.38 26.10
CA ASP A 749 15.56 41.96 27.44
C ASP A 749 14.94 40.99 28.46
N ARG A 750 14.47 39.82 28.01
CA ARG A 750 13.87 38.75 28.82
C ARG A 750 14.71 37.47 28.83
N ALA A 751 15.70 37.35 27.95
CA ALA A 751 16.48 36.14 27.75
C ALA A 751 17.20 35.67 29.03
N MET A 752 17.81 36.58 29.79
CA MET A 752 18.49 36.26 31.04
C MET A 752 17.53 35.77 32.13
N GLU A 753 16.37 36.42 32.28
CA GLU A 753 15.35 35.98 33.23
C GLU A 753 14.81 34.58 32.88
N ALA A 754 14.57 34.33 31.59
CA ALA A 754 14.14 33.02 31.12
C ALA A 754 15.22 31.94 31.36
N ALA A 755 16.49 32.24 31.07
CA ALA A 755 17.61 31.31 31.31
C ALA A 755 17.75 30.95 32.79
N ILE A 756 17.66 31.93 33.68
CA ILE A 756 17.69 31.71 35.13
C ILE A 756 16.52 30.82 35.58
N GLN A 757 15.31 31.05 35.06
CA GLN A 757 14.14 30.22 35.36
C GLN A 757 14.31 28.79 34.85
N GLN A 758 14.82 28.61 33.63
CA GLN A 758 15.06 27.29 33.04
C GLN A 758 16.13 26.51 33.80
N TYR A 759 17.21 27.17 34.21
CA TYR A 759 18.26 26.56 35.03
C TYR A 759 17.73 26.10 36.39
N ALA A 760 16.87 26.91 37.04
CA ALA A 760 16.24 26.52 38.30
C ALA A 760 15.20 25.40 38.14
N PHE A 761 14.57 25.30 36.97
CA PHE A 761 13.62 24.25 36.61
C PHE A 761 14.30 22.91 36.29
N CYS A 762 15.48 22.96 35.67
CA CYS A 762 16.28 21.82 35.26
C CYS A 762 17.75 22.09 35.60
N PRO A 763 18.20 21.74 36.82
CA PRO A 763 19.55 22.07 37.29
C PRO A 763 20.68 21.44 36.47
N ASP A 764 20.45 20.27 35.85
CA ASP A 764 21.44 19.51 35.07
C ASP A 764 21.73 20.13 33.68
N MET A 765 21.10 21.26 33.37
CA MET A 765 21.36 22.05 32.16
C MET A 765 22.82 22.50 32.03
N ASP A 766 23.59 22.59 33.13
CA ASP A 766 25.03 22.90 33.10
C ASP A 766 25.87 21.87 32.33
N GLN A 767 25.33 20.67 32.12
CA GLN A 767 25.95 19.64 31.29
C GLN A 767 25.71 19.86 29.80
N SER A 768 24.71 20.67 29.44
CA SER A 768 24.30 20.95 28.05
C SER A 768 24.59 22.38 27.59
N CYS A 769 24.88 23.31 28.51
CA CYS A 769 25.23 24.69 28.19
C CYS A 769 26.38 25.22 29.05
N ASP A 770 27.22 26.09 28.46
CA ASP A 770 28.38 26.71 29.12
C ASP A 770 27.98 27.88 30.03
N GLY A 771 27.00 27.67 30.91
CA GLY A 771 26.49 28.66 31.87
C GLY A 771 25.22 29.40 31.43
N ILE A 772 24.72 30.26 32.32
CA ILE A 772 23.43 30.95 32.17
C ILE A 772 23.49 31.99 31.04
N GLY A 773 24.63 32.65 30.84
CA GLY A 773 24.85 33.57 29.72
C GLY A 773 24.75 32.88 28.36
N SER A 774 25.40 31.71 28.20
CA SER A 774 25.31 30.90 26.97
C SER A 774 23.87 30.40 26.73
N LEU A 775 23.17 30.00 27.79
CA LEU A 775 21.75 29.64 27.70
C LEU A 775 20.90 30.84 27.28
N ALA A 776 21.04 32.01 27.90
CA ALA A 776 20.31 33.22 27.53
C ALA A 776 20.55 33.60 26.06
N ASP A 777 21.81 33.50 25.60
CA ASP A 777 22.16 33.74 24.20
C ASP A 777 21.51 32.72 23.25
N THR A 778 21.40 31.47 23.67
CA THR A 778 20.70 30.40 22.94
C THR A 778 19.20 30.71 22.86
N LEU A 779 18.55 31.06 23.98
CA LEU A 779 17.09 31.31 24.04
C LEU A 779 16.62 32.47 23.17
N ARG A 780 17.44 33.52 22.97
CA ARG A 780 17.10 34.65 22.09
C ARG A 780 17.29 34.38 20.60
N GLN A 781 17.87 33.23 20.25
CA GLN A 781 18.12 32.79 18.86
C GLN A 781 17.31 31.54 18.48
N SER A 782 16.68 30.90 19.46
CA SER A 782 16.11 29.55 19.35
C SER A 782 14.59 29.56 19.48
N ARG A 783 13.93 28.64 18.75
CA ARG A 783 12.51 28.34 18.93
C ARG A 783 12.27 27.04 19.69
N ILE A 784 13.31 26.24 19.92
CA ILE A 784 13.23 25.03 20.74
C ILE A 784 13.91 25.28 22.08
N TRP A 785 13.20 24.97 23.16
CA TRP A 785 13.79 24.83 24.49
C TRP A 785 14.01 23.35 24.78
N TYR A 786 15.18 23.03 25.32
CA TYR A 786 15.61 21.67 25.59
C TYR A 786 15.91 21.53 27.08
N PHE A 787 15.41 20.45 27.69
CA PHE A 787 15.65 20.09 29.09
C PHE A 787 16.05 18.63 29.17
N TRP A 788 17.07 18.33 29.98
CA TRP A 788 17.58 16.98 30.23
C TRP A 788 17.91 16.82 31.72
N TRP A 789 17.47 15.71 32.32
CA TRP A 789 17.78 15.34 33.71
C TRP A 789 18.59 14.04 33.73
N ASP A 790 19.62 13.95 34.58
CA ASP A 790 20.45 12.73 34.76
C ASP A 790 19.74 11.65 35.57
#